data_AF-A0A397IIK8-F1
#
_entry.id   AF-A0A397IIK8-F1
#
_cell.length_a   1.000
_cell.length_b   1.000
_cell.length_c   1.000
_cell.angle_alpha   90.00
_cell.angle_beta   90.00
_cell.angle_gamma   90.00
#
_symmetry.space_group_name_H-M   'P 1'
#
loop_
_entity.id
_entity.type
_entity.pdbx_description
1 polymer ?
#
loop_
_entity_poly.entity_id
_entity_poly.type
_entity_poly.pdbx_seq_one_letter_code
_entity_poly.pdbx_strand_id
1 'polypeptide(L)'
;MSDKDFTGSKSDYVKISMTIGEVVKPFVPLIESVTIVISEIIAVYETVQYNKKICNSLMDRVTAADASINTLKRRQTENEKNFRNQEYYKSFIRFVDIMKQIKKFIVDVSNLHKYQKFLHSGSVKERFDSLANDFKAVMSELHFTMAIADEEQRKLDQSALESDIADMTKFLERIEGGITDQNQKINTVLQEVTLMKGKLDNLDGSDNNIKADKIKSTDLSDPLTSKATDRRGKNSRIIKKIYKNIEVACKPIDSKEASKIQGHLAILGKLQESPNIIRFYGLSYTESSEVMVFEWAGYGSLKELYCKFDIAWHGKVQIALAICRGLTFLHSCDILHHDIRCAHILMTTELVPKIAKFNYSRTATSPTIDMKDVTGVMHWMAPEKLRDSAKRHVPYTFKCEIFSFGMLLWELVFEKIPYEKWDILKIKEHVLAGNREKITFGKAEPDVRNIQKGLAEIIMSAWQGDPAIRASLQNIFINLDHLANKYCTGKETVPKLLPDKELDLDGSPRALSISKSELPDIDVDFNIDEIPQIISLEEGIAAHRKGEHAKAWDCFVSHADLDNALAKYWKGYYLWEGIQVEKDRKQARELFKDAADKEIADAQLRYAISFVNNPPVKFDREIFLKYITKAADNNNPTAQFNLGDVYLHGKLNKKRDEELGKKYLRLAALNNQQKAIELLKKIGCNY
;
A
#
# COMPACT_ATOMS: atom_id res chain seq x y z
N MET A 1 -70.82 39.05 53.30
CA MET A 1 -70.37 39.56 51.98
C MET A 1 -69.65 40.87 52.26
N SER A 2 -68.47 41.15 51.73
CA SER A 2 -67.45 40.30 51.08
C SER A 2 -66.14 41.11 51.07
N ASP A 3 -64.99 40.45 51.12
CA ASP A 3 -63.79 41.04 51.73
C ASP A 3 -62.52 40.93 50.85
N LYS A 4 -61.60 41.89 51.04
CA LYS A 4 -60.20 41.99 50.60
C LYS A 4 -59.80 42.34 49.16
N ASP A 5 -58.77 43.17 49.13
CA ASP A 5 -57.77 43.44 48.09
C ASP A 5 -56.90 42.21 47.77
N PHE A 6 -56.14 42.24 46.66
CA PHE A 6 -54.68 42.42 46.72
C PHE A 6 -54.02 42.67 45.35
N THR A 7 -52.74 43.06 45.37
CA THR A 7 -51.93 43.45 44.20
C THR A 7 -50.96 42.35 43.71
N GLY A 8 -50.77 42.27 42.39
CA GLY A 8 -49.41 42.23 41.82
C GLY A 8 -48.90 40.95 41.10
N SER A 9 -48.29 41.20 39.94
CA SER A 9 -47.14 40.49 39.34
C SER A 9 -47.16 38.96 39.18
N LYS A 10 -47.19 38.51 37.92
CA LYS A 10 -45.98 37.96 37.26
C LYS A 10 -46.11 37.85 35.74
N SER A 11 -44.95 37.91 35.07
CA SER A 11 -44.78 37.45 33.69
C SER A 11 -44.17 36.06 33.75
N ASP A 12 -44.99 35.03 33.50
CA ASP A 12 -44.51 33.66 33.43
C ASP A 12 -43.94 33.37 32.03
N TYR A 13 -42.61 33.43 31.94
CA TYR A 13 -41.87 32.91 30.80
C TYR A 13 -42.12 31.41 30.67
N VAL A 14 -42.84 31.01 29.62
CA VAL A 14 -42.99 29.59 29.25
C VAL A 14 -41.62 29.05 28.83
N LYS A 15 -40.93 28.37 29.74
CA LYS A 15 -39.78 27.53 29.41
C LYS A 15 -40.27 26.33 28.62
N ILE A 16 -40.18 26.41 27.28
CA ILE A 16 -40.35 25.26 26.40
C ILE A 16 -39.27 24.23 26.76
N SER A 17 -39.71 23.08 27.28
CA SER A 17 -38.82 22.00 27.67
C SER A 17 -38.45 21.17 26.45
N MET A 18 -37.39 21.56 25.73
CA MET A 18 -36.83 20.79 24.62
C MET A 18 -36.60 19.33 25.05
N THR A 19 -37.05 18.41 24.22
CA THR A 19 -36.90 16.97 24.36
C THR A 19 -35.45 16.51 24.12
N ILE A 20 -35.14 15.28 24.55
CA ILE A 20 -33.79 14.72 24.45
C ILE A 20 -33.37 14.48 22.98
N GLY A 21 -34.33 14.19 22.08
CA GLY A 21 -34.05 14.04 20.65
C GLY A 21 -33.55 15.34 20.00
N GLU A 22 -34.24 16.46 20.27
CA GLU A 22 -33.82 17.80 19.84
C GLU A 22 -32.40 18.11 20.32
N VAL A 23 -32.08 17.75 21.56
CA VAL A 23 -30.78 17.96 22.18
C VAL A 23 -29.65 17.12 21.57
N VAL A 24 -29.92 15.92 21.08
CA VAL A 24 -28.89 15.00 20.55
C VAL A 24 -28.52 15.30 19.09
N LYS A 25 -29.43 15.86 18.26
CA LYS A 25 -29.26 15.89 16.79
C LYS A 25 -27.92 16.38 16.26
N PRO A 26 -27.31 17.49 16.72
CA PRO A 26 -26.10 18.03 16.07
C PRO A 26 -24.95 17.02 16.11
N PHE A 27 -24.98 16.15 17.11
CA PHE A 27 -24.04 15.06 17.29
C PHE A 27 -24.36 13.87 16.39
N VAL A 28 -25.57 13.70 15.86
CA VAL A 28 -25.93 12.55 15.01
C VAL A 28 -25.03 12.45 13.77
N PRO A 29 -24.85 13.48 12.92
CA PRO A 29 -23.92 13.38 11.78
C PRO A 29 -22.46 13.20 12.19
N LEU A 30 -22.08 13.62 13.41
CA LEU A 30 -20.74 13.35 13.96
C LEU A 30 -20.60 11.91 14.45
N ILE A 31 -21.65 11.35 15.07
CA ILE A 31 -21.76 9.94 15.50
C ILE A 31 -21.77 9.02 14.29
N GLU A 32 -22.49 9.38 13.22
CA GLU A 32 -22.46 8.70 11.92
C GLU A 32 -21.07 8.80 11.30
N SER A 33 -20.48 10.00 11.21
CA SER A 33 -19.15 10.19 10.64
C SER A 33 -18.08 9.38 11.38
N VAL A 34 -18.11 9.32 12.71
CA VAL A 34 -17.17 8.48 13.46
C VAL A 34 -17.50 6.99 13.36
N THR A 35 -18.77 6.58 13.30
CA THR A 35 -19.16 5.17 13.07
C THR A 35 -18.69 4.68 11.70
N ILE A 36 -18.78 5.53 10.66
CA ILE A 36 -18.23 5.26 9.33
C ILE A 36 -16.71 5.16 9.41
N VAL A 37 -16.02 6.14 10.02
CA VAL A 37 -14.55 6.12 10.15
C VAL A 37 -14.06 4.91 10.95
N ILE A 38 -14.76 4.49 12.00
CA ILE A 38 -14.50 3.24 12.75
C ILE A 38 -14.62 2.02 11.82
N SER A 39 -15.72 1.91 11.07
CA SER A 39 -15.96 0.82 10.12
C SER A 39 -14.88 0.76 9.02
N GLU A 40 -14.45 1.93 8.52
CA GLU A 40 -13.36 2.02 7.56
C GLU A 40 -11.99 1.68 8.16
N ILE A 41 -11.75 2.00 9.45
CA ILE A 41 -10.53 1.58 10.15
C ILE A 41 -10.51 0.05 10.30
N ILE A 42 -11.63 -0.58 10.68
CA ILE A 42 -11.76 -2.04 10.77
C ILE A 42 -11.43 -2.68 9.42
N ALA A 43 -12.06 -2.21 8.33
CA ALA A 43 -11.84 -2.73 6.99
C ALA A 43 -10.39 -2.52 6.49
N VAL A 44 -9.75 -1.40 6.83
CA VAL A 44 -8.31 -1.20 6.57
C VAL A 44 -7.47 -2.17 7.40
N TYR A 45 -7.76 -2.31 8.70
CA TYR A 45 -7.00 -3.11 9.65
C TYR A 45 -6.96 -4.60 9.27
N GLU A 46 -8.04 -5.15 8.71
CA GLU A 46 -8.08 -6.51 8.15
C GLU A 46 -7.03 -6.74 7.04
N THR A 47 -6.65 -5.69 6.29
CA THR A 47 -5.69 -5.77 5.17
C THR A 47 -4.23 -5.52 5.58
N VAL A 48 -3.95 -5.21 6.85
CA VAL A 48 -2.62 -4.81 7.34
C VAL A 48 -1.58 -5.94 7.18
N GLN A 49 -0.51 -5.64 6.44
CA GLN A 49 0.61 -6.55 6.19
C GLN A 49 1.84 -6.26 7.05
N TYR A 50 2.04 -4.99 7.39
CA TYR A 50 3.25 -4.42 7.98
C TYR A 50 2.90 -3.64 9.25
N ASN A 51 3.85 -3.53 10.19
CA ASN A 51 3.69 -2.76 11.43
C ASN A 51 2.42 -3.12 12.23
N LYS A 52 2.13 -4.43 12.33
CA LYS A 52 0.87 -4.90 12.89
C LYS A 52 0.75 -4.63 14.40
N LYS A 53 1.83 -4.64 15.18
CA LYS A 53 1.76 -4.35 16.63
C LYS A 53 1.38 -2.88 16.87
N ILE A 54 1.88 -1.94 16.05
CA ILE A 54 1.46 -0.53 16.04
C ILE A 54 -0.02 -0.41 15.66
N CYS A 55 -0.44 -1.09 14.58
CA CYS A 55 -1.83 -1.08 14.13
C CYS A 55 -2.79 -1.69 15.16
N ASN A 56 -2.41 -2.76 15.86
CA ASN A 56 -3.19 -3.35 16.96
C ASN A 56 -3.46 -2.31 18.06
N SER A 57 -2.42 -1.64 18.56
CA SER A 57 -2.52 -0.67 19.66
C SER A 57 -3.42 0.52 19.35
N LEU A 58 -3.51 0.92 18.08
CA LEU A 58 -4.49 1.91 17.61
C LEU A 58 -5.88 1.29 17.38
N MET A 59 -5.97 0.03 16.96
CA MET A 59 -7.23 -0.70 16.80
C MET A 59 -7.92 -0.97 18.15
N ASP A 60 -7.16 -1.22 19.21
CA ASP A 60 -7.67 -1.35 20.58
C ASP A 60 -8.33 -0.03 21.03
N ARG A 61 -7.68 1.12 20.74
CA ARG A 61 -8.23 2.46 20.95
C ARG A 61 -9.51 2.70 20.15
N VAL A 62 -9.54 2.30 18.88
CA VAL A 62 -10.72 2.39 18.01
C VAL A 62 -11.87 1.51 18.52
N THR A 63 -11.57 0.35 19.10
CA THR A 63 -12.57 -0.54 19.73
C THR A 63 -13.11 0.05 21.04
N ALA A 64 -12.27 0.68 21.87
CA ALA A 64 -12.71 1.40 23.06
C ALA A 64 -13.55 2.65 22.72
N ALA A 65 -13.20 3.34 21.63
CA ALA A 65 -14.01 4.42 21.06
C ALA A 65 -15.38 3.93 20.56
N ASP A 66 -15.43 2.82 19.81
CA ASP A 66 -16.67 2.22 19.35
C ASP A 66 -17.57 1.76 20.50
N ALA A 67 -17.03 1.02 21.47
CA ALA A 67 -17.75 0.62 22.67
C ALA A 67 -18.30 1.81 23.47
N SER A 68 -17.56 2.93 23.51
CA SER A 68 -18.00 4.17 24.15
C SER A 68 -19.09 4.88 23.33
N ILE A 69 -18.98 4.93 22.00
CA ILE A 69 -19.99 5.49 21.10
C ILE A 69 -21.28 4.67 21.12
N ASN A 70 -21.20 3.35 21.12
CA ASN A 70 -22.36 2.47 21.22
C ASN A 70 -22.98 2.50 22.63
N THR A 71 -22.19 2.80 23.67
CA THR A 71 -22.71 3.13 25.01
C THR A 71 -23.40 4.50 25.03
N LEU A 72 -22.86 5.51 24.36
CA LEU A 72 -23.47 6.84 24.23
C LEU A 72 -24.79 6.79 23.45
N LYS A 73 -24.84 6.05 22.32
CA LYS A 73 -26.07 5.76 21.56
C LYS A 73 -27.16 5.14 22.44
N ARG A 74 -26.78 4.18 23.30
CA ARG A 74 -27.71 3.51 24.23
C ARG A 74 -28.13 4.37 25.44
N ARG A 75 -27.28 5.31 25.88
CA ARG A 75 -27.47 6.12 27.10
C ARG A 75 -27.65 7.61 26.80
N GLN A 76 -28.34 7.94 25.70
CA GLN A 76 -28.56 9.34 25.29
C GLN A 76 -29.28 10.16 26.37
N THR A 77 -30.25 9.56 27.06
CA THR A 77 -31.03 10.18 28.13
C THR A 77 -30.20 10.53 29.36
N GLU A 78 -29.30 9.64 29.78
CA GLU A 78 -28.34 9.88 30.87
C GLU A 78 -27.35 11.00 30.53
N ASN A 79 -27.08 11.22 29.24
CA ASN A 79 -26.10 12.17 28.72
C ASN A 79 -26.68 13.52 28.26
N GLU A 80 -27.98 13.78 28.44
CA GLU A 80 -28.65 15.02 27.97
C GLU A 80 -27.87 16.30 28.34
N LYS A 81 -27.36 16.37 29.58
CA LYS A 81 -26.58 17.52 30.09
C LYS A 81 -25.30 17.78 29.30
N ASN A 82 -24.66 16.73 28.77
CA ASN A 82 -23.46 16.81 27.95
C ASN A 82 -23.81 17.31 26.54
N PHE A 83 -24.87 16.78 25.94
CA PHE A 83 -25.35 17.20 24.63
C PHE A 83 -25.83 18.66 24.59
N ARG A 84 -26.31 19.22 25.71
CA ARG A 84 -26.60 20.67 25.84
C ARG A 84 -25.35 21.57 25.95
N ASN A 85 -24.13 21.03 25.97
CA ASN A 85 -22.89 21.79 26.17
C ASN A 85 -22.12 22.03 24.85
N GLN A 86 -21.84 23.29 24.53
CA GLN A 86 -21.12 23.70 23.33
C GLN A 86 -19.65 23.20 23.32
N GLU A 87 -18.98 23.12 24.47
CA GLU A 87 -17.60 22.60 24.52
C GLU A 87 -17.58 21.08 24.32
N TYR A 88 -18.63 20.36 24.76
CA TYR A 88 -18.79 18.93 24.47
C TYR A 88 -19.00 18.69 22.97
N TYR A 89 -19.75 19.57 22.28
CA TYR A 89 -19.87 19.54 20.81
C TYR A 89 -18.53 19.78 20.09
N LYS A 90 -17.74 20.77 20.51
CA LYS A 90 -16.38 21.00 19.97
C LYS A 90 -15.45 19.81 20.21
N SER A 91 -15.48 19.24 21.42
CA SER A 91 -14.70 18.04 21.77
C SER A 91 -15.10 16.85 20.89
N PHE A 92 -16.39 16.72 20.55
CA PHE A 92 -16.87 15.69 19.65
C PHE A 92 -16.38 15.89 18.21
N ILE A 93 -16.35 17.13 17.69
CA ILE A 93 -15.72 17.42 16.38
C ILE A 93 -14.22 17.05 16.42
N ARG A 94 -13.49 17.42 17.48
CA ARG A 94 -12.08 17.05 17.63
C ARG A 94 -11.87 15.53 17.67
N PHE A 95 -12.79 14.79 18.28
CA PHE A 95 -12.79 13.32 18.31
C PHE A 95 -12.99 12.71 16.90
N VAL A 96 -13.92 13.23 16.09
CA VAL A 96 -14.07 12.81 14.68
C VAL A 96 -12.76 13.05 13.91
N ASP A 97 -12.12 14.21 14.08
CA ASP A 97 -10.86 14.52 13.40
C ASP A 97 -9.67 13.70 13.90
N ILE A 98 -9.60 13.36 15.19
CA ILE A 98 -8.60 12.43 15.74
C ILE A 98 -8.80 11.03 15.15
N MET A 99 -10.05 10.56 15.02
CA MET A 99 -10.35 9.26 14.42
C MET A 99 -10.03 9.25 12.91
N LYS A 100 -10.32 10.33 12.17
CA LYS A 100 -9.87 10.51 10.77
C LYS A 100 -8.34 10.47 10.67
N GLN A 101 -7.61 11.04 11.64
CA GLN A 101 -6.15 11.00 11.67
C GLN A 101 -5.59 9.61 12.04
N ILE A 102 -6.20 8.89 12.99
CA ILE A 102 -5.85 7.50 13.31
C ILE A 102 -6.03 6.61 12.08
N LYS A 103 -7.15 6.73 11.35
CA LYS A 103 -7.36 6.05 10.07
C LYS A 103 -6.23 6.35 9.07
N LYS A 104 -5.89 7.62 8.87
CA LYS A 104 -4.79 8.02 7.99
C LYS A 104 -3.46 7.40 8.44
N PHE A 105 -3.13 7.46 9.73
CA PHE A 105 -1.88 6.93 10.25
C PHE A 105 -1.78 5.40 10.11
N ILE A 106 -2.84 4.65 10.42
CA ILE A 106 -2.91 3.19 10.18
C ILE A 106 -2.67 2.89 8.69
N VAL A 107 -3.36 3.60 7.78
CA VAL A 107 -3.17 3.49 6.32
C VAL A 107 -1.74 3.83 5.88
N ASP A 108 -1.08 4.79 6.54
CA ASP A 108 0.27 5.24 6.19
C ASP A 108 1.36 4.33 6.77
N VAL A 109 1.19 3.73 7.96
CA VAL A 109 2.19 2.78 8.53
C VAL A 109 2.02 1.35 8.05
N SER A 110 0.82 0.92 7.66
CA SER A 110 0.55 -0.44 7.17
C SER A 110 0.98 -0.70 5.72
N ASN A 111 1.40 0.34 4.98
CA ASN A 111 1.82 0.27 3.59
C ASN A 111 3.29 0.68 3.44
N LEU A 112 4.11 -0.20 2.85
CA LEU A 112 5.57 -0.05 2.80
C LEU A 112 6.03 1.28 2.16
N HIS A 113 5.42 1.70 1.05
CA HIS A 113 5.73 2.95 0.35
C HIS A 113 5.37 4.20 1.19
N LYS A 114 4.25 4.14 1.93
CA LYS A 114 3.84 5.26 2.77
C LYS A 114 4.71 5.34 4.04
N TYR A 115 5.07 4.20 4.64
CA TYR A 115 5.97 4.15 5.79
C TYR A 115 7.36 4.74 5.50
N GLN A 116 7.87 4.59 4.28
CA GLN A 116 9.15 5.20 3.87
C GLN A 116 9.24 6.71 4.14
N LYS A 117 8.10 7.42 4.16
CA LYS A 117 8.05 8.86 4.49
C LYS A 117 8.54 9.21 5.88
N PHE A 118 8.52 8.25 6.80
CA PHE A 118 8.87 8.45 8.20
C PHE A 118 10.33 8.10 8.54
N LEU A 119 11.09 7.54 7.59
CA LEU A 119 12.49 7.14 7.79
C LEU A 119 13.39 8.35 8.08
N HIS A 120 13.24 9.45 7.34
CA HIS A 120 14.07 10.64 7.46
C HIS A 120 13.65 11.61 8.58
N SER A 121 12.59 11.30 9.32
CA SER A 121 11.98 12.22 10.30
C SER A 121 11.95 11.71 11.74
N GLY A 122 12.18 10.40 11.98
CA GLY A 122 11.95 9.78 13.31
C GLY A 122 10.47 9.72 13.73
N SER A 123 9.56 10.25 12.91
CA SER A 123 8.25 10.71 13.36
C SER A 123 7.17 9.63 13.47
N VAL A 124 7.50 8.33 13.34
CA VAL A 124 6.52 7.25 13.61
C VAL A 124 6.14 7.28 15.09
N LYS A 125 7.16 7.33 15.96
CA LYS A 125 6.98 7.38 17.42
C LYS A 125 6.30 8.69 17.84
N GLU A 126 6.83 9.84 17.43
CA GLU A 126 6.27 11.16 17.78
C GLU A 126 4.79 11.31 17.39
N ARG A 127 4.37 10.78 16.23
CA ARG A 127 2.96 10.83 15.79
C ARG A 127 2.09 9.82 16.47
N PHE A 128 2.58 8.61 16.73
CA PHE A 128 1.86 7.64 17.54
C PHE A 128 1.62 8.19 18.95
N ASP A 129 2.66 8.78 19.56
CA ASP A 129 2.61 9.40 20.87
C ASP A 129 1.65 10.61 20.88
N SER A 130 1.68 11.49 19.86
CA SER A 130 0.69 12.56 19.71
C SER A 130 -0.72 11.99 19.64
N LEU A 131 -1.01 11.14 18.64
CA LEU A 131 -2.36 10.59 18.43
C LEU A 131 -2.89 9.82 19.65
N ALA A 132 -2.03 9.10 20.38
CA ALA A 132 -2.39 8.41 21.60
C ALA A 132 -2.73 9.38 22.75
N ASN A 133 -2.00 10.51 22.87
CA ASN A 133 -2.28 11.55 23.86
C ASN A 133 -3.51 12.39 23.49
N ASP A 134 -3.64 12.80 22.23
CA ASP A 134 -4.78 13.55 21.69
C ASP A 134 -6.09 12.76 21.83
N PHE A 135 -6.05 11.46 21.52
CA PHE A 135 -7.13 10.51 21.76
C PHE A 135 -7.46 10.38 23.25
N LYS A 136 -6.45 10.21 24.11
CA LYS A 136 -6.68 10.13 25.57
C LYS A 136 -7.32 11.40 26.12
N ALA A 137 -6.88 12.58 25.69
CA ALA A 137 -7.45 13.86 26.09
C ALA A 137 -8.92 13.97 25.68
N VAL A 138 -9.24 13.70 24.41
CA VAL A 138 -10.62 13.86 23.92
C VAL A 138 -11.58 12.81 24.48
N MET A 139 -11.12 11.57 24.72
CA MET A 139 -11.92 10.54 25.42
C MET A 139 -12.25 10.98 26.85
N SER A 140 -11.31 11.66 27.54
CA SER A 140 -11.54 12.21 28.88
C SER A 140 -12.51 13.39 28.88
N GLU A 141 -12.42 14.29 27.90
CA GLU A 141 -13.33 15.43 27.72
C GLU A 141 -14.76 15.00 27.36
N LEU A 142 -14.90 13.91 26.62
CA LEU A 142 -16.18 13.28 26.30
C LEU A 142 -16.74 12.39 27.43
N HIS A 143 -16.03 12.27 28.56
CA HIS A 143 -16.35 11.37 29.67
C HIS A 143 -16.50 9.88 29.28
N PHE A 144 -15.79 9.44 28.23
CA PHE A 144 -15.86 8.08 27.72
C PHE A 144 -14.99 7.11 28.57
N THR A 145 -15.49 5.90 28.79
CA THR A 145 -14.80 4.87 29.58
C THR A 145 -13.56 4.33 28.88
N MET A 146 -12.38 4.73 29.35
CA MET A 146 -11.09 4.23 28.85
C MET A 146 -10.62 2.97 29.60
N ALA A 147 -10.70 1.79 28.95
CA ALA A 147 -9.99 0.59 29.41
C ALA A 147 -8.45 0.70 29.26
N ILE A 148 -7.98 1.59 28.38
CA ILE A 148 -6.58 1.70 27.90
C ILE A 148 -5.80 2.77 28.70
N ALA A 149 -6.27 3.12 29.91
CA ALA A 149 -5.65 4.19 30.72
C ALA A 149 -4.40 3.73 31.49
N ASP A 150 -4.16 2.41 31.58
CA ASP A 150 -3.14 1.77 32.39
C ASP A 150 -1.70 2.23 32.03
N GLU A 151 -0.79 2.14 33.00
CA GLU A 151 0.65 2.24 32.77
C GLU A 151 1.24 0.96 32.18
N GLU A 152 0.67 -0.21 32.48
CA GLU A 152 1.10 -1.48 31.88
C GLU A 152 0.83 -1.51 30.38
N GLN A 153 -0.39 -1.14 29.95
CA GLN A 153 -0.72 -1.04 28.52
C GLN A 153 0.17 -0.03 27.78
N ARG A 154 0.54 1.10 28.41
CA ARG A 154 1.50 2.06 27.81
C ARG A 154 2.91 1.47 27.62
N LYS A 155 3.35 0.56 28.50
CA LYS A 155 4.62 -0.18 28.34
C LYS A 155 4.53 -1.22 27.23
N LEU A 156 3.38 -1.91 27.10
CA LEU A 156 3.11 -2.84 26.00
C LEU A 156 3.08 -2.10 24.65
N ASP A 157 2.36 -0.98 24.56
CA ASP A 157 2.29 -0.10 23.39
C ASP A 157 3.69 0.38 22.96
N GLN A 158 4.52 0.83 23.92
CA GLN A 158 5.86 1.32 23.64
C GLN A 158 6.80 0.21 23.13
N SER A 159 6.71 -0.99 23.70
CA SER A 159 7.49 -2.17 23.28
C SER A 159 7.04 -2.67 21.91
N ALA A 160 5.74 -2.69 21.65
CA ALA A 160 5.15 -2.99 20.34
C ALA A 160 5.66 -2.03 19.25
N LEU A 161 5.64 -0.73 19.53
CA LEU A 161 6.10 0.35 18.67
C LEU A 161 7.60 0.25 18.35
N GLU A 162 8.45 0.06 19.37
CA GLU A 162 9.90 -0.07 19.18
C GLU A 162 10.27 -1.36 18.45
N SER A 163 9.57 -2.47 18.72
CA SER A 163 9.76 -3.73 18.01
C SER A 163 9.37 -3.63 16.53
N ASP A 164 8.21 -3.06 16.20
CA ASP A 164 7.79 -2.90 14.80
C ASP A 164 8.70 -1.93 14.03
N ILE A 165 9.09 -0.79 14.63
CA ILE A 165 10.06 0.12 14.03
C ILE A 165 11.39 -0.62 13.75
N ALA A 166 11.91 -1.39 14.71
CA ALA A 166 13.15 -2.13 14.54
C ALA A 166 13.04 -3.24 13.48
N ASP A 167 11.92 -3.96 13.43
CA ASP A 167 11.68 -5.03 12.45
C ASP A 167 11.46 -4.47 11.04
N MET A 168 10.88 -3.27 10.92
CA MET A 168 10.67 -2.55 9.66
C MET A 168 11.96 -1.92 9.13
N THR A 169 12.79 -1.33 10.00
CA THR A 169 14.11 -0.80 9.62
C THR A 169 15.01 -1.91 9.08
N LYS A 170 15.15 -3.04 9.80
CA LYS A 170 15.93 -4.21 9.33
C LYS A 170 15.42 -4.76 8.00
N PHE A 171 14.10 -4.73 7.78
CA PHE A 171 13.47 -5.16 6.52
C PHE A 171 13.87 -4.23 5.38
N LEU A 172 13.70 -2.92 5.56
CA LEU A 172 14.01 -1.89 4.55
C LEU A 172 15.52 -1.76 4.25
N GLU A 173 16.40 -2.02 5.23
CA GLU A 173 17.85 -2.06 5.05
C GLU A 173 18.32 -3.25 4.18
N ARG A 174 17.63 -4.40 4.25
CA ARG A 174 18.07 -5.66 3.60
C ARG A 174 17.38 -5.96 2.26
N ILE A 175 16.34 -5.22 1.87
CA ILE A 175 15.73 -5.36 0.55
C ILE A 175 16.56 -4.62 -0.51
N GLU A 176 17.64 -5.27 -0.93
CA GLU A 176 18.30 -4.93 -2.18
C GLU A 176 17.32 -5.22 -3.34
N GLY A 177 16.93 -4.18 -4.07
CA GLY A 177 16.01 -4.33 -5.20
C GLY A 177 15.30 -3.07 -5.66
N GLY A 178 15.89 -1.90 -5.41
CA GLY A 178 15.38 -0.60 -5.84
C GLY A 178 14.15 -0.09 -5.08
N ILE A 179 13.65 -0.77 -4.04
CA ILE A 179 12.56 -0.22 -3.21
C ILE A 179 13.03 1.03 -2.45
N THR A 180 14.31 1.06 -2.07
CA THR A 180 15.03 2.22 -1.52
C THR A 180 16.16 2.66 -2.46
N ASP A 181 16.35 3.97 -2.56
CA ASP A 181 17.57 4.57 -3.15
C ASP A 181 18.74 4.52 -2.15
N GLN A 182 19.97 4.78 -2.61
CA GLN A 182 21.14 4.99 -1.75
C GLN A 182 20.95 6.12 -0.72
N ASN A 183 20.03 7.06 -0.97
CA ASN A 183 19.62 8.12 -0.04
C ASN A 183 18.30 7.79 0.72
N GLN A 184 17.87 6.52 0.72
CA GLN A 184 16.65 5.97 1.36
C GLN A 184 15.31 6.61 0.92
N LYS A 185 15.30 7.47 -0.09
CA LYS A 185 14.09 8.16 -0.56
C LYS A 185 13.09 7.20 -1.22
N ILE A 186 11.83 7.64 -1.26
CA ILE A 186 10.76 7.02 -2.04
C ILE A 186 11.25 6.76 -3.47
N ASN A 187 11.21 5.51 -3.91
CA ASN A 187 11.44 5.22 -5.32
C ASN A 187 10.27 5.78 -6.15
N THR A 188 10.60 6.74 -7.03
CA THR A 188 9.66 7.41 -7.95
C THR A 188 8.85 6.44 -8.80
N VAL A 189 9.36 5.22 -9.05
CA VAL A 189 8.67 4.13 -9.76
C VAL A 189 7.35 3.75 -9.08
N LEU A 190 7.31 3.66 -7.75
CA LEU A 190 6.11 3.27 -7.01
C LEU A 190 5.04 4.36 -7.10
N GLN A 191 5.45 5.62 -7.08
CA GLN A 191 4.57 6.76 -7.32
C GLN A 191 4.06 6.79 -8.77
N GLU A 192 4.93 6.61 -9.78
CA GLU A 192 4.52 6.50 -11.19
C GLU A 192 3.50 5.35 -11.37
N VAL A 193 3.77 4.16 -10.84
CA VAL A 193 2.86 2.99 -10.94
C VAL A 193 1.52 3.23 -10.23
N THR A 194 1.52 3.86 -9.05
CA THR A 194 0.28 4.16 -8.31
C THR A 194 -0.58 5.19 -9.05
N LEU A 195 0.04 6.21 -9.66
CA LEU A 195 -0.67 7.20 -10.46
C LEU A 195 -1.19 6.62 -11.79
N MET A 196 -0.43 5.71 -12.42
CA MET A 196 -0.89 4.99 -13.62
C MET A 196 -2.11 4.11 -13.32
N LYS A 197 -2.08 3.33 -12.23
CA LYS A 197 -3.22 2.55 -11.73
C LYS A 197 -4.44 3.43 -11.48
N GLY A 198 -4.28 4.51 -10.71
CA GLY A 198 -5.35 5.45 -10.40
C GLY A 198 -6.00 6.10 -11.63
N LYS A 199 -5.32 6.14 -12.79
CA LYS A 199 -5.93 6.52 -14.06
C LYS A 199 -6.63 5.35 -14.77
N LEU A 200 -6.05 4.14 -14.73
CA LEU A 200 -6.63 2.93 -15.32
C LEU A 200 -7.93 2.48 -14.63
N ASP A 201 -8.00 2.52 -13.30
CA ASP A 201 -9.17 2.10 -12.52
C ASP A 201 -10.36 3.08 -12.63
N ASN A 202 -10.16 4.31 -13.13
CA ASN A 202 -11.18 5.38 -13.19
C ASN A 202 -11.76 5.65 -14.59
N LEU A 203 -11.50 4.80 -15.59
CA LEU A 203 -11.74 5.14 -17.00
C LEU A 203 -12.93 4.44 -17.67
N ASP A 204 -13.99 5.22 -17.92
CA ASP A 204 -14.89 5.04 -19.07
C ASP A 204 -14.15 5.41 -20.38
N GLY A 205 -13.21 4.54 -20.77
CA GLY A 205 -12.70 4.31 -22.14
C GLY A 205 -11.95 5.43 -22.88
N SER A 206 -11.98 6.68 -22.44
CA SER A 206 -11.69 7.84 -23.32
C SER A 206 -10.26 8.42 -23.25
N ASP A 207 -9.55 8.41 -22.11
CA ASP A 207 -8.22 9.03 -21.96
C ASP A 207 -7.05 8.01 -22.00
N ASN A 208 -6.89 7.35 -23.15
CA ASN A 208 -5.81 6.37 -23.40
C ASN A 208 -4.44 7.03 -23.70
N ASN A 209 -3.97 7.89 -22.79
CA ASN A 209 -2.66 8.54 -22.90
C ASN A 209 -1.49 7.67 -22.38
N ILE A 210 -1.71 6.80 -21.40
CA ILE A 210 -0.68 5.86 -20.89
C ILE A 210 -0.44 4.75 -21.91
N LYS A 211 0.79 4.59 -22.39
CA LYS A 211 1.20 3.63 -23.42
C LYS A 211 2.55 2.99 -23.09
N ALA A 212 2.75 1.75 -23.52
CA ALA A 212 4.05 1.09 -23.39
C ALA A 212 5.10 1.73 -24.33
N ASP A 213 6.36 1.74 -23.90
CA ASP A 213 7.46 2.25 -24.71
C ASP A 213 7.62 1.45 -26.01
N LYS A 214 8.06 2.11 -27.09
CA LYS A 214 8.25 1.51 -28.41
C LYS A 214 9.73 1.47 -28.80
N ILE A 215 10.19 0.29 -29.21
CA ILE A 215 11.51 0.00 -29.75
C ILE A 215 11.39 -0.06 -31.28
N LYS A 216 12.31 0.58 -32.01
CA LYS A 216 12.31 0.48 -33.48
C LYS A 216 12.74 -0.93 -33.89
N SER A 217 12.14 -1.47 -34.94
CA SER A 217 12.53 -2.78 -35.49
C SER A 217 14.01 -2.83 -35.91
N THR A 218 14.56 -1.69 -36.35
CA THR A 218 15.98 -1.50 -36.67
C THR A 218 16.93 -1.73 -35.49
N ASP A 219 16.44 -1.61 -34.26
CA ASP A 219 17.26 -1.70 -33.05
C ASP A 219 17.38 -3.17 -32.57
N LEU A 220 16.72 -4.12 -33.26
CA LEU A 220 16.59 -5.54 -32.92
C LEU A 220 17.28 -6.45 -33.96
N SER A 221 18.56 -6.74 -33.76
CA SER A 221 19.35 -7.65 -34.62
C SER A 221 19.22 -9.12 -34.17
N ASP A 222 19.64 -10.05 -35.04
CA ASP A 222 19.73 -11.48 -34.69
C ASP A 222 21.10 -11.85 -34.09
N PRO A 223 21.20 -12.92 -33.28
CA PRO A 223 22.48 -13.36 -32.71
C PRO A 223 23.51 -13.75 -33.78
N LEU A 224 24.80 -13.42 -33.55
CA LEU A 224 25.91 -13.70 -34.46
C LEU A 224 26.08 -15.19 -34.83
N THR A 225 25.60 -16.10 -33.99
CA THR A 225 25.51 -17.54 -34.29
C THR A 225 24.14 -18.05 -33.90
N SER A 226 23.36 -18.50 -34.89
CA SER A 226 22.03 -19.09 -34.69
C SER A 226 22.15 -20.47 -34.05
N LYS A 227 21.47 -20.68 -32.92
CA LYS A 227 21.45 -21.95 -32.17
C LYS A 227 20.01 -22.44 -32.02
N ALA A 228 19.81 -23.75 -31.97
CA ALA A 228 18.49 -24.35 -31.77
C ALA A 228 17.81 -23.89 -30.46
N THR A 229 18.60 -23.47 -29.46
CA THR A 229 18.14 -22.97 -28.16
C THR A 229 17.66 -21.50 -28.17
N ASP A 230 17.85 -20.78 -29.27
CA ASP A 230 17.44 -19.38 -29.47
C ASP A 230 15.95 -19.22 -29.83
N ARG A 231 15.20 -20.34 -29.97
CA ARG A 231 13.74 -20.35 -30.13
C ARG A 231 13.09 -21.22 -29.06
N ARG A 232 12.01 -20.73 -28.44
CA ARG A 232 11.39 -21.35 -27.25
C ARG A 232 9.86 -21.20 -27.20
N GLY A 233 9.25 -21.88 -26.23
CA GLY A 233 7.81 -21.85 -25.96
C GLY A 233 6.98 -22.69 -26.93
N LYS A 234 5.66 -22.72 -26.73
CA LYS A 234 4.72 -23.48 -27.56
C LYS A 234 4.85 -23.06 -29.04
N ASN A 235 5.12 -24.03 -29.90
CA ASN A 235 5.38 -23.87 -31.34
C ASN A 235 6.57 -22.95 -31.66
N SER A 236 7.59 -22.87 -30.79
CA SER A 236 8.83 -22.10 -31.00
C SER A 236 8.63 -20.61 -31.32
N ARG A 237 7.52 -20.03 -30.81
CA ARG A 237 7.08 -18.66 -31.11
C ARG A 237 7.87 -17.57 -30.38
N ILE A 238 8.60 -17.89 -29.31
CA ILE A 238 9.49 -16.94 -28.63
C ILE A 238 10.84 -17.00 -29.33
N ILE A 239 11.32 -15.87 -29.85
CA ILE A 239 12.55 -15.76 -30.64
C ILE A 239 13.55 -14.88 -29.90
N LYS A 240 14.79 -15.33 -29.77
CA LYS A 240 15.89 -14.54 -29.22
C LYS A 240 16.41 -13.54 -30.25
N LYS A 241 16.64 -12.30 -29.82
CA LYS A 241 17.30 -11.23 -30.59
C LYS A 241 18.32 -10.50 -29.70
N ILE A 242 19.06 -9.56 -30.30
CA ILE A 242 19.95 -8.64 -29.61
C ILE A 242 19.35 -7.23 -29.68
N TYR A 243 19.29 -6.54 -28.54
CA TYR A 243 18.89 -5.14 -28.42
C TYR A 243 19.98 -4.40 -27.65
N LYS A 244 20.56 -3.31 -28.16
CA LYS A 244 21.61 -2.54 -27.44
C LYS A 244 22.72 -3.43 -26.81
N ASN A 245 23.18 -4.44 -27.55
CA ASN A 245 24.18 -5.46 -27.15
C ASN A 245 23.77 -6.41 -25.99
N ILE A 246 22.50 -6.46 -25.58
CA ILE A 246 21.99 -7.45 -24.62
C ILE A 246 21.04 -8.45 -25.29
N GLU A 247 20.97 -9.67 -24.76
CA GLU A 247 20.09 -10.73 -25.25
C GLU A 247 18.64 -10.51 -24.81
N VAL A 248 17.70 -10.54 -25.75
CA VAL A 248 16.28 -10.28 -25.51
C VAL A 248 15.38 -11.37 -26.11
N ALA A 249 14.24 -11.62 -25.45
CA ALA A 249 13.17 -12.49 -25.91
C ALA A 249 12.06 -11.68 -26.59
N CYS A 250 11.88 -11.85 -27.89
CA CYS A 250 10.73 -11.34 -28.64
C CYS A 250 9.57 -12.36 -28.56
N LYS A 251 8.45 -11.93 -27.97
CA LYS A 251 7.21 -12.73 -27.82
C LYS A 251 6.07 -12.09 -28.61
N PRO A 252 5.51 -12.75 -29.66
CA PRO A 252 4.38 -12.24 -30.42
C PRO A 252 3.14 -11.94 -29.56
N ILE A 253 2.41 -10.90 -29.95
CA ILE A 253 1.15 -10.48 -29.35
C ILE A 253 -0.02 -11.07 -30.15
N ASP A 254 -1.13 -11.41 -29.49
CA ASP A 254 -2.38 -11.72 -30.17
C ASP A 254 -3.14 -10.42 -30.44
N SER A 255 -3.46 -10.14 -31.71
CA SER A 255 -3.92 -8.83 -32.16
C SER A 255 -5.24 -8.38 -31.54
N LYS A 256 -6.03 -9.32 -30.98
CA LYS A 256 -7.29 -9.05 -30.28
C LYS A 256 -7.12 -8.45 -28.88
N GLU A 257 -5.94 -8.56 -28.27
CA GLU A 257 -5.67 -8.08 -26.90
C GLU A 257 -4.72 -6.86 -26.86
N ALA A 258 -3.99 -6.58 -27.94
CA ALA A 258 -2.91 -5.58 -28.02
C ALA A 258 -3.27 -4.15 -27.56
N SER A 259 -4.51 -3.71 -27.78
CA SER A 259 -5.01 -2.39 -27.32
C SER A 259 -5.40 -2.38 -25.84
N LYS A 260 -5.98 -3.48 -25.33
CA LYS A 260 -6.43 -3.60 -23.94
C LYS A 260 -5.28 -3.77 -22.94
N ILE A 261 -4.13 -4.28 -23.40
CA ILE A 261 -2.95 -4.52 -22.54
C ILE A 261 -1.98 -3.34 -22.43
N GLN A 262 -2.19 -2.23 -23.16
CA GLN A 262 -1.23 -1.10 -23.20
C GLN A 262 -0.89 -0.53 -21.81
N GLY A 263 -1.89 -0.29 -20.96
CA GLY A 263 -1.68 0.21 -19.60
C GLY A 263 -0.94 -0.78 -18.69
N HIS A 264 -1.28 -2.07 -18.77
CA HIS A 264 -0.59 -3.13 -18.02
C HIS A 264 0.86 -3.32 -18.50
N LEU A 265 1.13 -3.19 -19.80
CA LEU A 265 2.48 -3.21 -20.35
C LEU A 265 3.29 -1.96 -19.98
N ALA A 266 2.65 -0.78 -19.90
CA ALA A 266 3.30 0.43 -19.40
C ALA A 266 3.71 0.27 -17.93
N ILE A 267 2.82 -0.24 -17.07
CA ILE A 267 3.14 -0.59 -15.68
C ILE A 267 4.28 -1.61 -15.62
N LEU A 268 4.22 -2.70 -16.39
CA LEU A 268 5.27 -3.72 -16.42
C LEU A 268 6.64 -3.15 -16.87
N GLY A 269 6.63 -2.14 -17.76
CA GLY A 269 7.81 -1.37 -18.14
C GLY A 269 8.38 -0.50 -17.02
N LYS A 270 7.61 -0.17 -15.97
CA LYS A 270 8.11 0.49 -14.75
C LYS A 270 8.67 -0.51 -13.74
N LEU A 271 8.14 -1.74 -13.69
CA LEU A 271 8.61 -2.79 -12.77
C LEU A 271 10.03 -3.32 -13.10
N GLN A 272 10.61 -2.92 -14.25
CA GLN A 272 11.94 -3.35 -14.71
C GLN A 272 13.11 -2.98 -13.79
N GLU A 273 12.89 -2.07 -12.83
CA GLU A 273 13.89 -1.60 -11.88
C GLU A 273 14.13 -2.61 -10.73
N SER A 274 13.22 -3.59 -10.55
CA SER A 274 13.44 -4.72 -9.65
C SER A 274 14.31 -5.79 -10.31
N PRO A 275 15.43 -6.23 -9.72
CA PRO A 275 16.27 -7.27 -10.30
C PRO A 275 15.56 -8.63 -10.40
N ASN A 276 14.49 -8.84 -9.63
CA ASN A 276 13.74 -10.10 -9.53
C ASN A 276 12.38 -10.10 -10.24
N ILE A 277 12.11 -9.12 -11.09
CA ILE A 277 10.97 -9.11 -12.03
C ILE A 277 11.51 -9.22 -13.45
N ILE A 278 10.79 -9.92 -14.33
CA ILE A 278 11.20 -10.03 -15.74
C ILE A 278 11.17 -8.65 -16.42
N ARG A 279 12.33 -8.18 -16.86
CA ARG A 279 12.50 -6.88 -17.49
C ARG A 279 11.80 -6.84 -18.83
N PHE A 280 10.81 -5.96 -18.95
CA PHE A 280 10.13 -5.60 -20.19
C PHE A 280 10.74 -4.31 -20.74
N TYR A 281 11.23 -4.35 -21.98
CA TYR A 281 11.86 -3.20 -22.64
C TYR A 281 10.88 -2.38 -23.50
N GLY A 282 9.73 -2.96 -23.86
CA GLY A 282 8.72 -2.30 -24.68
C GLY A 282 8.18 -3.16 -25.82
N LEU A 283 7.45 -2.51 -26.72
CA LEU A 283 6.82 -3.07 -27.90
C LEU A 283 7.67 -2.82 -29.16
N SER A 284 7.70 -3.78 -30.07
CA SER A 284 8.32 -3.61 -31.40
C SER A 284 7.59 -4.42 -32.47
N TYR A 285 8.07 -4.36 -33.70
CA TYR A 285 7.57 -5.15 -34.82
C TYR A 285 8.69 -6.03 -35.38
N THR A 286 8.39 -7.31 -35.57
CA THR A 286 9.14 -8.19 -36.47
C THR A 286 8.39 -8.30 -37.79
N GLU A 287 9.05 -8.82 -38.84
CA GLU A 287 8.49 -8.98 -40.19
C GLU A 287 7.12 -9.68 -40.24
N SER A 288 6.80 -10.49 -39.22
CA SER A 288 5.59 -11.30 -39.11
C SER A 288 4.54 -10.83 -38.08
N SER A 289 4.87 -9.96 -37.12
CA SER A 289 3.96 -9.60 -36.02
C SER A 289 4.47 -8.45 -35.12
N GLU A 290 3.57 -7.80 -34.40
CA GLU A 290 3.92 -7.03 -33.20
C GLU A 290 4.40 -7.96 -32.07
N VAL A 291 5.47 -7.57 -31.38
CA VAL A 291 6.13 -8.35 -30.33
C VAL A 291 6.33 -7.53 -29.05
N MET A 292 6.18 -8.20 -27.91
CA MET A 292 6.74 -7.74 -26.64
C MET A 292 8.23 -8.12 -26.59
N VAL A 293 9.09 -7.23 -26.08
CA VAL A 293 10.52 -7.46 -25.91
C VAL A 293 10.86 -7.55 -24.42
N PHE A 294 11.37 -8.71 -23.98
CA PHE A 294 11.79 -9.01 -22.61
C PHE A 294 13.28 -9.34 -22.52
N GLU A 295 13.87 -9.38 -21.32
CA GLU A 295 15.21 -9.96 -21.13
C GLU A 295 15.22 -11.48 -21.40
N TRP A 296 16.37 -12.01 -21.82
CA TRP A 296 16.52 -13.43 -22.13
C TRP A 296 16.81 -14.28 -20.87
N ALA A 297 15.82 -15.08 -20.46
CA ALA A 297 15.98 -16.05 -19.38
C ALA A 297 16.69 -17.33 -19.84
N GLY A 298 18.02 -17.36 -19.66
CA GLY A 298 18.92 -18.42 -20.15
C GLY A 298 18.46 -19.85 -19.91
N TYR A 299 18.01 -20.20 -18.70
CA TYR A 299 17.58 -21.58 -18.38
C TYR A 299 16.09 -21.88 -18.68
N GLY A 300 15.28 -20.86 -18.97
CA GLY A 300 13.83 -20.99 -19.11
C GLY A 300 13.12 -20.68 -17.80
N SER A 301 12.06 -21.42 -17.47
CA SER A 301 11.41 -21.35 -16.15
C SER A 301 12.14 -22.15 -15.07
N LEU A 302 11.90 -21.82 -13.80
CA LEU A 302 12.43 -22.57 -12.65
C LEU A 302 11.95 -24.03 -12.64
N LYS A 303 10.74 -24.30 -13.18
CA LYS A 303 10.30 -25.67 -13.48
C LYS A 303 11.14 -26.34 -14.57
N GLU A 304 11.42 -25.66 -15.68
CA GLU A 304 12.29 -26.19 -16.73
C GLU A 304 13.76 -26.31 -16.30
N LEU A 305 14.14 -25.70 -15.17
CA LEU A 305 15.45 -25.87 -14.52
C LEU A 305 15.46 -27.13 -13.65
N TYR A 306 14.54 -27.27 -12.68
CA TYR A 306 14.52 -28.44 -11.78
C TYR A 306 14.21 -29.76 -12.52
N CYS A 307 13.48 -29.73 -13.64
CA CYS A 307 13.31 -30.90 -14.51
C CYS A 307 14.56 -31.27 -15.35
N LYS A 308 15.75 -30.72 -15.05
CA LYS A 308 17.03 -30.99 -15.75
C LYS A 308 18.25 -31.07 -14.83
N PHE A 309 18.20 -30.44 -13.66
CA PHE A 309 19.29 -30.30 -12.71
C PHE A 309 18.72 -30.25 -11.30
N ASP A 310 19.28 -31.02 -10.37
CA ASP A 310 18.97 -30.87 -8.95
C ASP A 310 19.51 -29.52 -8.45
N ILE A 311 18.71 -28.78 -7.68
CA ILE A 311 19.11 -27.47 -7.16
C ILE A 311 19.71 -27.65 -5.75
N ALA A 312 20.99 -27.30 -5.58
CA ALA A 312 21.67 -27.40 -4.29
C ALA A 312 20.96 -26.56 -3.21
N TRP A 313 20.93 -27.04 -1.97
CA TRP A 313 20.16 -26.42 -0.87
C TRP A 313 20.50 -24.94 -0.61
N HIS A 314 21.76 -24.54 -0.74
CA HIS A 314 22.18 -23.14 -0.68
C HIS A 314 21.59 -22.30 -1.83
N GLY A 315 21.52 -22.88 -3.04
CA GLY A 315 20.85 -22.29 -4.20
C GLY A 315 19.33 -22.18 -4.00
N LYS A 316 18.67 -23.19 -3.43
CA LYS A 316 17.24 -23.15 -3.08
C LYS A 316 16.91 -21.97 -2.16
N VAL A 317 17.71 -21.73 -1.12
CA VAL A 317 17.55 -20.57 -0.22
C VAL A 317 17.75 -19.24 -0.96
N GLN A 318 18.81 -19.12 -1.79
CA GLN A 318 19.08 -17.90 -2.55
C GLN A 318 17.95 -17.59 -3.56
N ILE A 319 17.44 -18.60 -4.27
CA ILE A 319 16.32 -18.47 -5.21
C ILE A 319 15.04 -18.08 -4.45
N ALA A 320 14.74 -18.73 -3.32
CA ALA A 320 13.59 -18.39 -2.48
C ALA A 320 13.63 -16.94 -1.97
N LEU A 321 14.77 -16.48 -1.44
CA LEU A 321 14.97 -15.11 -0.98
C LEU A 321 14.80 -14.09 -2.12
N ALA A 322 15.36 -14.38 -3.29
CA ALA A 322 15.28 -13.52 -4.46
C ALA A 322 13.84 -13.44 -5.04
N ILE A 323 13.06 -14.54 -5.03
CA ILE A 323 11.62 -14.48 -5.35
C ILE A 323 10.86 -13.67 -4.29
N CYS A 324 11.21 -13.80 -3.00
CA CYS A 324 10.62 -13.02 -1.92
C CYS A 324 10.89 -11.51 -2.07
N ARG A 325 12.10 -11.11 -2.53
CA ARG A 325 12.43 -9.72 -2.90
C ARG A 325 11.54 -9.21 -4.04
N GLY A 326 11.35 -10.01 -5.09
CA GLY A 326 10.44 -9.69 -6.20
C GLY A 326 8.98 -9.52 -5.76
N LEU A 327 8.46 -10.43 -4.93
CA LEU A 327 7.12 -10.32 -4.34
C LEU A 327 6.97 -9.07 -3.47
N THR A 328 7.99 -8.74 -2.67
CA THR A 328 7.99 -7.55 -1.81
C THR A 328 7.92 -6.27 -2.64
N PHE A 329 8.64 -6.22 -3.77
CA PHE A 329 8.54 -5.12 -4.73
C PHE A 329 7.13 -5.01 -5.32
N LEU A 330 6.53 -6.13 -5.75
CA LEU A 330 5.15 -6.13 -6.25
C LEU A 330 4.14 -5.64 -5.20
N HIS A 331 4.22 -6.13 -3.96
CA HIS A 331 3.33 -5.71 -2.88
C HIS A 331 3.56 -4.24 -2.49
N SER A 332 4.79 -3.72 -2.59
CA SER A 332 5.07 -2.29 -2.40
C SER A 332 4.45 -1.40 -3.49
N CYS A 333 4.32 -1.93 -4.72
CA CYS A 333 3.55 -1.34 -5.81
C CYS A 333 2.04 -1.60 -5.72
N ASP A 334 1.55 -2.26 -4.67
CA ASP A 334 0.17 -2.77 -4.52
C ASP A 334 -0.26 -3.76 -5.63
N ILE A 335 0.68 -4.53 -6.21
CA ILE A 335 0.38 -5.50 -7.27
C ILE A 335 0.33 -6.90 -6.66
N LEU A 336 -0.81 -7.58 -6.85
CA LEU A 336 -0.92 -9.03 -6.71
C LEU A 336 -0.63 -9.68 -8.05
N HIS A 337 0.21 -10.72 -8.08
CA HIS A 337 0.55 -11.47 -9.29
C HIS A 337 -0.51 -12.52 -9.65
N HIS A 338 -1.24 -13.03 -8.65
CA HIS A 338 -2.35 -13.98 -8.73
C HIS A 338 -1.98 -15.42 -9.14
N ASP A 339 -0.90 -15.62 -9.91
CA ASP A 339 -0.43 -16.94 -10.36
C ASP A 339 1.09 -17.14 -10.08
N ILE A 340 1.44 -17.43 -8.83
CA ILE A 340 2.82 -17.57 -8.30
C ILE A 340 3.20 -19.05 -8.17
N ARG A 341 4.06 -19.54 -9.09
CA ARG A 341 4.52 -20.95 -9.20
C ARG A 341 5.90 -21.05 -9.85
N CYS A 342 6.65 -22.15 -9.71
CA CYS A 342 7.99 -22.27 -10.34
C CYS A 342 7.93 -22.26 -11.88
N ALA A 343 6.82 -22.70 -12.48
CA ALA A 343 6.60 -22.55 -13.92
C ALA A 343 6.45 -21.07 -14.38
N HIS A 344 6.27 -20.14 -13.45
CA HIS A 344 6.05 -18.70 -13.68
C HIS A 344 7.22 -17.83 -13.21
N ILE A 345 8.20 -18.42 -12.52
CA ILE A 345 9.53 -17.83 -12.32
C ILE A 345 10.40 -18.19 -13.53
N LEU A 346 11.06 -17.20 -14.13
CA LEU A 346 12.08 -17.38 -15.17
C LEU A 346 13.49 -17.27 -14.57
N MET A 347 14.47 -17.96 -15.14
CA MET A 347 15.82 -18.10 -14.59
C MET A 347 16.88 -17.63 -15.60
N THR A 348 17.70 -16.65 -15.20
CA THR A 348 18.87 -16.20 -16.00
C THR A 348 20.03 -17.19 -15.88
N THR A 349 21.05 -17.06 -16.74
CA THR A 349 22.28 -17.89 -16.72
C THR A 349 23.05 -17.79 -15.40
N GLU A 350 22.87 -16.71 -14.65
CA GLU A 350 23.49 -16.40 -13.37
C GLU A 350 22.65 -16.95 -12.18
N LEU A 351 21.60 -17.73 -12.48
CA LEU A 351 20.62 -18.27 -11.55
C LEU A 351 19.80 -17.21 -10.79
N VAL A 352 19.65 -16.01 -11.36
CA VAL A 352 18.75 -14.98 -10.82
C VAL A 352 17.30 -15.33 -11.21
N PRO A 353 16.38 -15.48 -10.24
CA PRO A 353 14.96 -15.67 -10.53
C PRO A 353 14.27 -14.35 -10.87
N LYS A 354 13.35 -14.43 -11.84
CA LYS A 354 12.57 -13.34 -12.42
C LYS A 354 11.09 -13.70 -12.41
N ILE A 355 10.27 -13.00 -11.62
CA ILE A 355 8.81 -13.19 -11.62
C ILE A 355 8.26 -12.76 -13.00
N ALA A 356 7.44 -13.61 -13.61
CA ALA A 356 6.94 -13.43 -14.97
C ALA A 356 5.50 -13.97 -15.15
N LYS A 357 4.89 -13.61 -16.29
CA LYS A 357 3.49 -13.95 -16.68
C LYS A 357 2.41 -13.26 -15.84
N PHE A 358 2.52 -11.94 -15.75
CA PHE A 358 1.57 -10.97 -15.18
C PHE A 358 0.13 -10.97 -15.77
N ASN A 359 -0.27 -11.99 -16.53
CA ASN A 359 -1.55 -12.10 -17.23
C ASN A 359 -2.79 -11.97 -16.30
N TYR A 360 -2.66 -12.40 -15.05
CA TYR A 360 -3.73 -12.35 -14.03
C TYR A 360 -3.46 -11.33 -12.93
N SER A 361 -2.38 -10.54 -13.06
CA SER A 361 -1.97 -9.56 -12.06
C SER A 361 -2.92 -8.36 -12.04
N ARG A 362 -3.11 -7.78 -10.85
CA ARG A 362 -4.05 -6.66 -10.61
C ARG A 362 -3.63 -5.84 -9.40
N THR A 363 -4.29 -4.70 -9.17
CA THR A 363 -4.19 -4.01 -7.86
C THR A 363 -4.85 -4.86 -6.77
N ALA A 364 -4.58 -4.61 -5.49
CA ALA A 364 -5.27 -5.33 -4.42
C ALA A 364 -6.77 -5.02 -4.39
N THR A 365 -7.16 -3.79 -4.74
CA THR A 365 -8.53 -3.29 -4.70
C THR A 365 -9.35 -3.57 -5.97
N SER A 366 -8.71 -3.82 -7.13
CA SER A 366 -9.44 -4.20 -8.35
C SER A 366 -10.24 -5.51 -8.13
N PRO A 367 -11.39 -5.68 -8.81
CA PRO A 367 -12.14 -6.94 -8.82
C PRO A 367 -11.26 -8.15 -9.19
N THR A 368 -11.59 -9.34 -8.66
CA THR A 368 -10.83 -10.55 -9.00
C THR A 368 -11.19 -11.01 -10.41
N ILE A 369 -10.16 -11.11 -11.27
CA ILE A 369 -10.29 -11.63 -12.63
C ILE A 369 -10.46 -13.16 -12.55
N ASP A 370 -11.52 -13.69 -13.15
CA ASP A 370 -11.71 -15.14 -13.25
C ASP A 370 -10.66 -15.78 -14.18
N MET A 371 -10.01 -16.83 -13.68
CA MET A 371 -8.97 -17.55 -14.42
C MET A 371 -9.58 -18.45 -15.50
N LYS A 372 -9.09 -18.34 -16.74
CA LYS A 372 -9.55 -19.16 -17.89
C LYS A 372 -9.09 -20.63 -17.80
N ASP A 373 -8.10 -20.92 -16.95
CA ASP A 373 -7.50 -22.25 -16.74
C ASP A 373 -7.31 -22.49 -15.23
N VAL A 374 -8.43 -22.73 -14.52
CA VAL A 374 -8.45 -22.90 -13.06
C VAL A 374 -7.80 -24.22 -12.64
N THR A 375 -8.03 -25.29 -13.41
CA THR A 375 -7.53 -26.66 -13.13
C THR A 375 -6.00 -26.70 -13.13
N GLY A 376 -5.35 -25.98 -14.04
CA GLY A 376 -3.89 -25.81 -14.05
C GLY A 376 -3.33 -25.12 -12.80
N VAL A 377 -4.12 -24.33 -12.07
CA VAL A 377 -3.68 -23.49 -10.93
C VAL A 377 -4.00 -24.11 -9.56
N MET A 378 -5.03 -24.96 -9.43
CA MET A 378 -5.57 -25.39 -8.13
C MET A 378 -4.54 -25.96 -7.13
N HIS A 379 -3.49 -26.65 -7.58
CA HIS A 379 -2.44 -27.22 -6.73
C HIS A 379 -1.70 -26.18 -5.84
N TRP A 380 -1.74 -24.90 -6.20
CA TRP A 380 -1.12 -23.79 -5.45
C TRP A 380 -2.18 -22.78 -4.90
N MET A 381 -3.47 -23.11 -4.98
CA MET A 381 -4.57 -22.21 -4.66
C MET A 381 -4.95 -22.26 -3.18
N ALA A 382 -5.21 -21.09 -2.58
CA ALA A 382 -5.55 -20.97 -1.16
C ALA A 382 -6.92 -21.59 -0.82
N PRO A 383 -7.10 -22.20 0.38
CA PRO A 383 -8.33 -22.90 0.75
C PRO A 383 -9.61 -22.06 0.61
N GLU A 384 -9.55 -20.78 0.95
CA GLU A 384 -10.67 -19.83 0.83
C GLU A 384 -11.10 -19.54 -0.62
N LYS A 385 -10.21 -19.78 -1.59
CA LYS A 385 -10.49 -19.70 -3.04
C LYS A 385 -10.95 -21.05 -3.63
N LEU A 386 -10.79 -22.15 -2.90
CA LEU A 386 -11.22 -23.51 -3.30
C LEU A 386 -12.62 -23.89 -2.80
N ARG A 387 -13.22 -23.10 -1.88
CA ARG A 387 -14.62 -23.26 -1.44
C ARG A 387 -15.57 -22.84 -2.57
N ASP A 388 -16.68 -23.58 -2.77
CA ASP A 388 -17.56 -23.35 -3.91
C ASP A 388 -18.26 -21.98 -3.88
N SER A 389 -17.99 -21.18 -4.91
CA SER A 389 -18.34 -19.76 -5.03
C SER A 389 -19.84 -19.45 -5.15
N ALA A 390 -20.71 -20.46 -5.19
CA ALA A 390 -22.11 -20.37 -5.62
C ALA A 390 -23.01 -19.43 -4.79
N LYS A 391 -22.55 -18.93 -3.63
CA LYS A 391 -23.27 -17.96 -2.78
C LYS A 391 -22.43 -16.77 -2.28
N ARG A 392 -21.11 -16.73 -2.52
CA ARG A 392 -20.22 -15.61 -2.14
C ARG A 392 -18.94 -15.66 -2.97
N HIS A 393 -18.65 -14.60 -3.72
CA HIS A 393 -17.37 -14.45 -4.44
C HIS A 393 -16.28 -14.00 -3.46
N VAL A 394 -15.41 -14.93 -3.04
CA VAL A 394 -14.26 -14.60 -2.17
C VAL A 394 -13.18 -13.90 -3.01
N PRO A 395 -12.75 -12.67 -2.69
CA PRO A 395 -11.70 -11.98 -3.44
C PRO A 395 -10.34 -12.67 -3.25
N TYR A 396 -9.47 -12.60 -4.26
CA TYR A 396 -8.05 -12.92 -4.07
C TYR A 396 -7.37 -11.78 -3.27
N THR A 397 -6.47 -12.13 -2.35
CA THR A 397 -5.82 -11.17 -1.43
C THR A 397 -4.32 -11.47 -1.30
N PHE A 398 -3.57 -10.57 -0.66
CA PHE A 398 -2.19 -10.82 -0.25
C PHE A 398 -2.03 -12.15 0.50
N LYS A 399 -2.98 -12.51 1.39
CA LYS A 399 -2.94 -13.77 2.12
C LYS A 399 -3.14 -15.00 1.22
N CYS A 400 -3.86 -14.88 0.11
CA CYS A 400 -3.93 -15.93 -0.92
C CYS A 400 -2.57 -16.08 -1.63
N GLU A 401 -1.86 -14.98 -1.89
CA GLU A 401 -0.56 -15.00 -2.54
C GLU A 401 0.57 -15.52 -1.65
N ILE A 402 0.53 -15.22 -0.33
CA ILE A 402 1.41 -15.88 0.66
C ILE A 402 1.22 -17.41 0.64
N PHE A 403 -0.02 -17.88 0.53
CA PHE A 403 -0.29 -19.32 0.43
C PHE A 403 0.31 -19.92 -0.85
N SER A 404 0.09 -19.28 -2.01
CA SER A 404 0.68 -19.72 -3.28
C SER A 404 2.20 -19.68 -3.26
N PHE A 405 2.82 -18.69 -2.59
CA PHE A 405 4.26 -18.65 -2.39
C PHE A 405 4.75 -19.78 -1.46
N GLY A 406 4.01 -20.13 -0.41
CA GLY A 406 4.29 -21.32 0.41
C GLY A 406 4.28 -22.62 -0.40
N MET A 407 3.31 -22.78 -1.30
CA MET A 407 3.25 -23.91 -2.24
C MET A 407 4.38 -23.87 -3.29
N LEU A 408 4.80 -22.70 -3.76
CA LEU A 408 5.97 -22.51 -4.63
C LEU A 408 7.26 -22.92 -3.90
N LEU A 409 7.45 -22.47 -2.65
CA LEU A 409 8.62 -22.84 -1.85
C LEU A 409 8.69 -24.34 -1.63
N TRP A 410 7.55 -25.03 -1.47
CA TRP A 410 7.50 -26.49 -1.46
C TRP A 410 7.87 -27.10 -2.83
N GLU A 411 7.33 -26.57 -3.94
CA GLU A 411 7.65 -27.00 -5.30
C GLU A 411 9.17 -26.88 -5.60
N LEU A 412 9.81 -25.80 -5.14
CA LEU A 412 11.25 -25.58 -5.23
C LEU A 412 12.05 -26.50 -4.31
N VAL A 413 11.58 -26.77 -3.09
CA VAL A 413 12.28 -27.65 -2.14
C VAL A 413 12.28 -29.11 -2.61
N PHE A 414 11.15 -29.58 -3.13
CA PHE A 414 10.93 -30.98 -3.51
C PHE A 414 11.03 -31.27 -5.02
N GLU A 415 11.26 -30.24 -5.83
CA GLU A 415 11.52 -30.32 -7.28
C GLU A 415 10.45 -31.12 -8.06
N LYS A 416 9.20 -31.00 -7.60
CA LYS A 416 8.02 -31.72 -8.12
C LYS A 416 6.75 -30.88 -7.96
N ILE A 417 5.77 -31.10 -8.83
CA ILE A 417 4.48 -30.41 -8.76
C ILE A 417 3.73 -30.85 -7.48
N PRO A 418 3.15 -29.92 -6.68
CA PRO A 418 2.33 -30.29 -5.54
C PRO A 418 1.17 -31.19 -5.96
N TYR A 419 0.98 -32.33 -5.28
CA TYR A 419 -0.09 -33.29 -5.54
C TYR A 419 -0.17 -33.85 -6.99
N GLU A 420 0.93 -33.84 -7.78
CA GLU A 420 0.95 -34.15 -9.23
C GLU A 420 0.12 -35.36 -9.71
N LYS A 421 0.01 -36.39 -8.87
CA LYS A 421 -0.63 -37.68 -9.17
C LYS A 421 -2.06 -37.79 -8.63
N TRP A 422 -2.70 -36.68 -8.27
CA TRP A 422 -4.02 -36.63 -7.64
C TRP A 422 -5.02 -35.90 -8.53
N ASP A 423 -6.29 -36.30 -8.43
CA ASP A 423 -7.39 -35.57 -9.06
C ASP A 423 -7.66 -34.22 -8.37
N ILE A 424 -8.15 -33.25 -9.13
CA ILE A 424 -8.43 -31.88 -8.68
C ILE A 424 -9.46 -31.83 -7.55
N LEU A 425 -10.51 -32.67 -7.58
CA LEU A 425 -11.51 -32.73 -6.51
C LEU A 425 -10.89 -33.27 -5.22
N LYS A 426 -10.07 -34.33 -5.32
CA LYS A 426 -9.32 -34.90 -4.20
C LYS A 426 -8.34 -33.90 -3.58
N ILE A 427 -7.70 -33.06 -4.39
CA ILE A 427 -6.83 -31.97 -3.91
C ILE A 427 -7.67 -30.93 -3.15
N LYS A 428 -8.78 -30.48 -3.73
CA LYS A 428 -9.73 -29.55 -3.10
C LYS A 428 -10.21 -30.06 -1.75
N GLU A 429 -10.71 -31.30 -1.67
CA GLU A 429 -11.14 -31.95 -0.42
C GLU A 429 -10.02 -32.00 0.62
N HIS A 430 -8.82 -32.45 0.23
CA HIS A 430 -7.68 -32.61 1.12
C HIS A 430 -7.21 -31.27 1.72
N VAL A 431 -7.10 -30.22 0.87
CA VAL A 431 -6.66 -28.88 1.25
C VAL A 431 -7.71 -28.16 2.11
N LEU A 432 -9.00 -28.35 1.82
CA LEU A 432 -10.12 -27.83 2.61
C LEU A 432 -10.25 -28.52 3.97
N ALA A 433 -9.93 -29.82 4.07
CA ALA A 433 -9.79 -30.55 5.34
C ALA A 433 -8.52 -30.18 6.13
N GLY A 434 -7.82 -29.10 5.75
CA GLY A 434 -6.65 -28.55 6.45
C GLY A 434 -5.33 -29.27 6.18
N ASN A 435 -5.34 -30.38 5.43
CA ASN A 435 -4.14 -31.17 5.16
C ASN A 435 -3.30 -30.54 4.03
N ARG A 436 -2.01 -30.88 3.99
CA ARG A 436 -1.03 -30.35 3.04
C ARG A 436 -0.16 -31.46 2.49
N GLU A 437 0.57 -31.13 1.43
CA GLU A 437 1.74 -31.91 1.02
C GLU A 437 2.69 -32.18 2.19
N LYS A 438 3.43 -33.28 2.12
CA LYS A 438 4.35 -33.67 3.20
C LYS A 438 5.61 -32.83 3.16
N ILE A 439 6.16 -32.56 4.35
CA ILE A 439 7.56 -32.15 4.50
C ILE A 439 8.28 -33.22 5.32
N THR A 440 9.01 -34.07 4.61
CA THR A 440 9.94 -35.07 5.14
C THR A 440 11.22 -34.93 4.33
N PHE A 441 12.39 -35.14 4.92
CA PHE A 441 13.67 -34.92 4.25
C PHE A 441 14.55 -36.17 4.29
N GLY A 442 15.36 -36.34 3.25
CA GLY A 442 16.41 -37.35 3.19
C GLY A 442 17.57 -37.10 4.16
N LYS A 443 18.54 -38.02 4.16
CA LYS A 443 19.76 -37.86 4.97
C LYS A 443 20.67 -36.77 4.37
N ALA A 444 21.16 -35.85 5.21
CA ALA A 444 22.02 -34.76 4.79
C ALA A 444 23.03 -34.32 5.87
N GLU A 445 23.99 -33.49 5.49
CA GLU A 445 24.96 -32.87 6.42
C GLU A 445 24.30 -31.91 7.43
N PRO A 446 24.92 -31.61 8.59
CA PRO A 446 24.32 -30.75 9.62
C PRO A 446 23.88 -29.37 9.11
N ASP A 447 24.70 -28.71 8.29
CA ASP A 447 24.36 -27.42 7.66
C ASP A 447 23.10 -27.54 6.78
N VAL A 448 23.03 -28.61 5.98
CA VAL A 448 21.90 -28.85 5.08
C VAL A 448 20.63 -29.20 5.86
N ARG A 449 20.73 -29.98 6.94
CA ARG A 449 19.63 -30.24 7.89
C ARG A 449 19.08 -28.97 8.52
N ASN A 450 19.94 -28.00 8.83
CA ASN A 450 19.51 -26.70 9.34
C ASN A 450 18.81 -25.84 8.26
N ILE A 451 19.29 -25.86 7.01
CA ILE A 451 18.61 -25.22 5.86
C ILE A 451 17.24 -25.86 5.63
N GLN A 452 17.17 -27.19 5.57
CA GLN A 452 15.95 -27.99 5.42
C GLN A 452 14.91 -27.63 6.49
N LYS A 453 15.31 -27.62 7.77
CA LYS A 453 14.44 -27.26 8.90
C LYS A 453 13.90 -25.83 8.78
N GLY A 454 14.75 -24.86 8.46
CA GLY A 454 14.33 -23.46 8.31
C GLY A 454 13.38 -23.26 7.13
N LEU A 455 13.65 -23.90 5.97
CA LEU A 455 12.74 -23.86 4.83
C LEU A 455 11.38 -24.52 5.15
N ALA A 456 11.38 -25.63 5.90
CA ALA A 456 10.14 -26.26 6.37
C ALA A 456 9.32 -25.32 7.27
N GLU A 457 9.95 -24.66 8.25
CA GLU A 457 9.31 -23.69 9.14
C GLU A 457 8.70 -22.52 8.35
N ILE A 458 9.41 -22.02 7.34
CA ILE A 458 8.93 -20.95 6.45
C ILE A 458 7.72 -21.42 5.62
N ILE A 459 7.81 -22.56 4.95
CA ILE A 459 6.70 -23.15 4.17
C ILE A 459 5.47 -23.35 5.07
N MET A 460 5.65 -23.94 6.26
CA MET A 460 4.57 -24.17 7.22
C MET A 460 3.94 -22.85 7.70
N SER A 461 4.71 -21.79 7.88
CA SER A 461 4.19 -20.47 8.27
C SER A 461 3.37 -19.78 7.15
N ALA A 462 3.69 -20.08 5.89
CA ALA A 462 3.05 -19.46 4.72
C ALA A 462 1.75 -20.18 4.30
N TRP A 463 1.72 -21.52 4.28
CA TRP A 463 0.59 -22.30 3.73
C TRP A 463 -0.54 -22.63 4.73
N GLN A 464 -0.66 -21.86 5.82
CA GLN A 464 -1.66 -22.10 6.87
C GLN A 464 -3.09 -22.09 6.32
N GLY A 465 -3.97 -22.90 6.94
CA GLY A 465 -5.38 -22.99 6.54
C GLY A 465 -6.11 -21.66 6.64
N ASP A 466 -6.05 -21.06 7.82
CA ASP A 466 -6.66 -19.77 8.13
C ASP A 466 -5.77 -18.61 7.61
N PRO A 467 -6.31 -17.67 6.81
CA PRO A 467 -5.59 -16.48 6.35
C PRO A 467 -5.01 -15.61 7.48
N ALA A 468 -5.67 -15.53 8.64
CA ALA A 468 -5.26 -14.65 9.73
C ALA A 468 -3.87 -15.02 10.28
N ILE A 469 -3.63 -16.32 10.48
CA ILE A 469 -2.40 -16.88 11.08
C ILE A 469 -1.25 -17.10 10.07
N ARG A 470 -1.47 -16.96 8.75
CA ARG A 470 -0.39 -16.99 7.76
C ARG A 470 0.62 -15.87 8.04
N ALA A 471 1.90 -16.19 8.00
CA ALA A 471 2.99 -15.22 8.18
C ALA A 471 2.88 -14.03 7.22
N SER A 472 3.41 -12.87 7.63
CA SER A 472 3.62 -11.73 6.73
C SER A 472 4.77 -12.03 5.77
N LEU A 473 4.78 -11.35 4.61
CA LEU A 473 5.92 -11.44 3.69
C LEU A 473 7.22 -10.94 4.35
N GLN A 474 7.11 -9.95 5.26
CA GLN A 474 8.21 -9.47 6.09
C GLN A 474 8.84 -10.59 6.94
N ASN A 475 8.04 -11.39 7.64
CA ASN A 475 8.55 -12.48 8.47
C ASN A 475 9.17 -13.59 7.62
N ILE A 476 8.56 -13.92 6.48
CA ILE A 476 9.10 -14.89 5.51
C ILE A 476 10.44 -14.41 4.95
N PHE A 477 10.54 -13.14 4.56
CA PHE A 477 11.77 -12.52 4.08
C PHE A 477 12.87 -12.54 5.13
N ILE A 478 12.60 -12.09 6.37
CA ILE A 478 13.59 -12.06 7.45
C ILE A 478 14.13 -13.47 7.75
N ASN A 479 13.26 -14.49 7.72
CA ASN A 479 13.69 -15.87 7.93
C ASN A 479 14.53 -16.41 6.75
N LEU A 480 14.15 -16.12 5.49
CA LEU A 480 14.94 -16.49 4.30
C LEU A 480 16.31 -15.78 4.28
N ASP A 481 16.34 -14.50 4.64
CA ASP A 481 17.56 -13.69 4.77
C ASP A 481 18.49 -14.24 5.86
N HIS A 482 17.96 -14.58 7.04
CA HIS A 482 18.75 -15.22 8.09
C HIS A 482 19.32 -16.59 7.68
N LEU A 483 18.59 -17.40 6.90
CA LEU A 483 19.12 -18.66 6.35
C LEU A 483 20.21 -18.42 5.30
N ALA A 484 20.01 -17.46 4.39
CA ALA A 484 20.98 -17.10 3.36
C ALA A 484 22.28 -16.58 4.00
N ASN A 485 22.16 -15.57 4.87
CA ASN A 485 23.30 -14.91 5.51
C ASN A 485 24.09 -15.85 6.43
N LYS A 486 23.43 -16.81 7.09
CA LYS A 486 24.09 -17.76 8.00
C LYS A 486 24.79 -18.92 7.28
N TYR A 487 24.21 -19.44 6.19
CA TYR A 487 24.68 -20.70 5.59
C TYR A 487 25.25 -20.59 4.17
N CYS A 488 24.98 -19.51 3.43
CA CYS A 488 25.40 -19.35 2.03
C CYS A 488 26.54 -18.33 1.85
N THR A 489 26.68 -17.36 2.75
CA THR A 489 27.76 -16.35 2.73
C THR A 489 29.14 -17.02 2.72
N GLY A 490 30.03 -16.60 1.82
CA GLY A 490 31.39 -17.15 1.71
C GLY A 490 31.50 -18.55 1.08
N LYS A 491 30.39 -19.17 0.63
CA LYS A 491 30.38 -20.50 -0.01
C LYS A 491 30.17 -20.45 -1.52
N GLU A 492 30.69 -19.42 -2.19
CA GLU A 492 30.50 -19.20 -3.64
C GLU A 492 31.10 -20.30 -4.52
N THR A 493 32.04 -21.08 -3.99
CA THR A 493 32.70 -22.22 -4.67
C THR A 493 31.85 -23.49 -4.74
N VAL A 494 30.70 -23.54 -4.07
CA VAL A 494 29.81 -24.72 -4.08
C VAL A 494 28.92 -24.71 -5.34
N PRO A 495 28.87 -25.81 -6.13
CA PRO A 495 27.96 -25.91 -7.28
C PRO A 495 26.50 -25.67 -6.88
N LYS A 496 25.84 -24.72 -7.55
CA LYS A 496 24.42 -24.38 -7.29
C LYS A 496 23.44 -25.29 -8.04
N LEU A 497 23.89 -25.86 -9.16
CA LEU A 497 23.20 -26.91 -9.91
C LEU A 497 24.03 -28.19 -9.82
N LEU A 498 23.33 -29.31 -9.71
CA LEU A 498 23.85 -30.67 -9.72
C LEU A 498 23.18 -31.45 -10.87
N PRO A 499 23.75 -32.59 -11.32
CA PRO A 499 23.03 -33.56 -12.14
C PRO A 499 21.66 -33.94 -11.55
N ASP A 500 20.71 -34.27 -12.44
CA ASP A 500 19.37 -34.76 -12.09
C ASP A 500 19.45 -36.07 -11.27
N LYS A 501 18.76 -36.09 -10.11
CA LYS A 501 18.66 -37.18 -9.11
C LYS A 501 19.93 -37.46 -8.27
N GLU A 502 20.62 -36.41 -7.84
CA GLU A 502 21.71 -36.52 -6.85
C GLU A 502 21.20 -36.38 -5.39
N LEU A 503 20.07 -35.71 -5.16
CA LEU A 503 19.54 -35.40 -3.82
C LEU A 503 18.44 -36.36 -3.33
N ASP A 504 18.62 -36.93 -2.13
CA ASP A 504 17.55 -37.61 -1.37
C ASP A 504 16.60 -36.56 -0.77
N LEU A 505 15.44 -36.36 -1.42
CA LEU A 505 14.54 -35.26 -1.08
C LEU A 505 13.46 -35.60 -0.03
N ASP A 506 12.79 -36.78 -0.05
CA ASP A 506 11.50 -36.94 0.67
C ASP A 506 11.24 -38.17 1.57
N GLY A 507 12.02 -39.26 1.52
CA GLY A 507 12.12 -40.31 2.58
C GLY A 507 10.86 -40.85 3.30
N SER A 508 9.65 -40.80 2.72
CA SER A 508 8.41 -40.74 3.53
C SER A 508 7.81 -42.07 4.06
N PRO A 509 7.29 -42.06 5.32
CA PRO A 509 5.85 -42.29 5.62
C PRO A 509 5.32 -41.50 6.88
N ARG A 510 4.06 -41.53 7.35
CA ARG A 510 2.71 -41.54 6.72
C ARG A 510 1.58 -41.22 7.77
N ALA A 511 1.45 -39.94 8.15
CA ALA A 511 0.23 -39.15 8.54
C ALA A 511 -1.00 -39.72 9.32
N LEU A 512 -1.59 -38.90 10.23
CA LEU A 512 -3.02 -38.45 10.22
C LEU A 512 -3.36 -37.37 11.31
N SER A 513 -4.59 -36.80 11.32
CA SER A 513 -5.00 -35.49 11.93
C SER A 513 -6.52 -35.41 12.32
N ILE A 514 -7.03 -34.31 12.96
CA ILE A 514 -8.46 -33.79 12.96
C ILE A 514 -8.68 -32.45 13.78
N SER A 515 -9.67 -31.60 13.42
CA SER A 515 -10.19 -30.34 14.11
C SER A 515 -11.57 -29.89 13.50
N LYS A 516 -12.35 -28.80 13.79
CA LYS A 516 -12.36 -27.52 14.60
C LYS A 516 -13.85 -27.02 14.75
N SER A 517 -14.24 -25.97 15.53
CA SER A 517 -15.61 -25.35 15.59
C SER A 517 -15.72 -23.95 16.30
N GLU A 518 -16.68 -23.08 15.91
CA GLU A 518 -16.92 -21.66 16.38
C GLU A 518 -18.42 -21.19 16.28
N LEU A 519 -18.79 -19.95 16.76
CA LEU A 519 -19.99 -19.04 16.48
C LEU A 519 -20.76 -18.49 17.75
N PRO A 520 -21.53 -17.35 17.77
CA PRO A 520 -22.32 -16.64 16.70
C PRO A 520 -22.28 -15.05 16.68
N ASP A 521 -23.43 -14.34 16.57
CA ASP A 521 -23.71 -12.97 16.01
C ASP A 521 -24.49 -11.99 16.99
N ILE A 522 -25.05 -10.75 16.78
CA ILE A 522 -25.40 -9.82 15.64
C ILE A 522 -25.68 -8.31 16.09
N ASP A 523 -26.30 -7.41 15.27
CA ASP A 523 -26.46 -5.89 15.34
C ASP A 523 -27.60 -5.29 16.27
N VAL A 524 -28.11 -4.00 16.35
CA VAL A 524 -28.16 -2.63 15.66
C VAL A 524 -28.54 -1.51 16.75
N ASP A 525 -29.02 -0.22 16.68
CA ASP A 525 -29.44 0.95 15.79
C ASP A 525 -29.71 2.24 16.71
N PHE A 526 -30.17 3.51 16.43
CA PHE A 526 -30.31 4.53 15.32
C PHE A 526 -30.46 6.03 15.87
N ASN A 527 -31.21 6.97 15.23
CA ASN A 527 -31.25 8.49 15.40
C ASN A 527 -32.65 9.11 15.81
N ILE A 528 -33.11 10.42 15.78
CA ILE A 528 -32.75 11.85 15.37
C ILE A 528 -33.75 12.89 16.06
N ASP A 529 -33.94 14.25 15.98
CA ASP A 529 -33.53 15.54 15.28
C ASP A 529 -33.83 16.83 16.19
N GLU A 530 -33.41 18.14 16.18
CA GLU A 530 -32.48 19.15 15.51
C GLU A 530 -31.95 20.35 16.42
N ILE A 531 -30.71 20.89 16.19
CA ILE A 531 -30.12 22.22 16.66
C ILE A 531 -29.00 22.72 15.66
N PRO A 532 -28.56 24.01 15.64
CA PRO A 532 -27.60 24.53 14.63
C PRO A 532 -26.20 23.87 14.58
N GLN A 533 -25.71 23.65 13.37
CA GLN A 533 -24.45 22.95 13.07
C GLN A 533 -23.30 23.88 12.68
N ILE A 534 -22.06 23.44 12.97
CA ILE A 534 -20.88 23.85 12.22
C ILE A 534 -20.79 22.94 10.99
N ILE A 535 -20.86 23.51 9.78
CA ILE A 535 -20.78 22.72 8.54
C ILE A 535 -19.44 21.99 8.41
N SER A 536 -19.45 20.84 7.73
CA SER A 536 -18.25 20.01 7.56
C SER A 536 -17.15 20.73 6.76
N LEU A 537 -15.90 20.33 6.95
CA LEU A 537 -14.78 20.92 6.20
C LEU A 537 -14.88 20.56 4.70
N GLU A 538 -15.43 19.40 4.38
CA GLU A 538 -15.78 18.98 3.04
C GLU A 538 -16.80 19.93 2.38
N GLU A 539 -17.83 20.36 3.12
CA GLU A 539 -18.80 21.38 2.67
C GLU A 539 -18.19 22.78 2.57
N GLY A 540 -17.29 23.18 3.48
CA GLY A 540 -16.55 24.45 3.39
C GLY A 540 -15.69 24.54 2.12
N ILE A 541 -15.03 23.43 1.75
CA ILE A 541 -14.28 23.31 0.49
C ILE A 541 -15.23 23.33 -0.72
N ALA A 542 -16.40 22.71 -0.64
CA ALA A 542 -17.42 22.79 -1.69
C ALA A 542 -17.99 24.22 -1.86
N ALA A 543 -18.24 24.92 -0.75
CA ALA A 543 -18.67 26.31 -0.72
C ALA A 543 -17.62 27.23 -1.37
N HIS A 544 -16.33 27.06 -1.06
CA HIS A 544 -15.24 27.79 -1.72
C HIS A 544 -15.25 27.59 -3.25
N ARG A 545 -15.41 26.35 -3.72
CA ARG A 545 -15.47 26.01 -5.15
C ARG A 545 -16.70 26.60 -5.88
N LYS A 546 -17.79 26.85 -5.16
CA LYS A 546 -19.01 27.50 -5.69
C LYS A 546 -18.98 29.04 -5.63
N GLY A 547 -17.96 29.64 -5.01
CA GLY A 547 -17.92 31.08 -4.75
C GLY A 547 -18.73 31.52 -3.53
N GLU A 548 -19.24 30.60 -2.71
CA GLU A 548 -19.93 30.86 -1.43
C GLU A 548 -18.90 31.28 -0.35
N HIS A 549 -18.11 32.33 -0.63
CA HIS A 549 -16.86 32.60 0.07
C HIS A 549 -17.01 32.94 1.56
N ALA A 550 -18.10 33.60 1.98
CA ALA A 550 -18.35 33.90 3.40
C ALA A 550 -18.57 32.62 4.22
N LYS A 551 -19.52 31.78 3.80
CA LYS A 551 -19.80 30.47 4.40
C LYS A 551 -18.57 29.54 4.42
N ALA A 552 -17.74 29.60 3.37
CA ALA A 552 -16.46 28.89 3.34
C ALA A 552 -15.46 29.45 4.38
N TRP A 553 -15.34 30.78 4.48
CA TRP A 553 -14.50 31.43 5.49
C TRP A 553 -14.93 31.09 6.92
N ASP A 554 -16.23 31.17 7.23
CA ASP A 554 -16.75 30.86 8.58
C ASP A 554 -16.46 29.40 8.98
N CYS A 555 -16.56 28.46 8.03
CA CYS A 555 -16.14 27.07 8.19
C CYS A 555 -14.63 26.97 8.44
N PHE A 556 -13.79 27.59 7.60
CA PHE A 556 -12.33 27.53 7.75
C PHE A 556 -11.83 28.21 9.03
N VAL A 557 -12.50 29.26 9.51
CA VAL A 557 -12.25 29.85 10.84
C VAL A 557 -12.59 28.85 11.93
N SER A 558 -13.83 28.34 11.94
CA SER A 558 -14.35 27.43 12.98
C SER A 558 -13.50 26.16 13.13
N HIS A 559 -13.13 25.51 12.02
CA HIS A 559 -12.30 24.30 12.05
C HIS A 559 -10.81 24.59 12.34
N ALA A 560 -10.27 25.73 11.90
CA ALA A 560 -8.87 26.09 12.21
C ALA A 560 -8.66 26.39 13.69
N ASP A 561 -9.69 26.93 14.35
CA ASP A 561 -9.68 27.24 15.78
C ASP A 561 -9.93 25.97 16.64
N LEU A 562 -10.37 24.87 16.01
CA LEU A 562 -10.32 23.48 16.51
C LEU A 562 -9.01 22.74 16.13
N ASP A 563 -7.95 23.48 15.76
CA ASP A 563 -6.61 22.99 15.39
C ASP A 563 -6.51 22.15 14.10
N ASN A 564 -7.57 22.08 13.29
CA ASN A 564 -7.56 21.31 12.04
C ASN A 564 -6.55 21.88 11.01
N ALA A 565 -5.57 21.06 10.62
CA ALA A 565 -4.47 21.45 9.73
C ALA A 565 -4.92 21.93 8.34
N LEU A 566 -5.94 21.29 7.76
CA LEU A 566 -6.44 21.63 6.43
C LEU A 566 -7.28 22.93 6.48
N ALA A 567 -8.05 23.12 7.55
CA ALA A 567 -8.75 24.39 7.78
C ALA A 567 -7.76 25.55 7.97
N LYS A 568 -6.67 25.36 8.73
CA LYS A 568 -5.59 26.35 8.87
C LYS A 568 -4.95 26.73 7.53
N TYR A 569 -4.72 25.75 6.64
CA TYR A 569 -4.28 26.02 5.26
C TYR A 569 -5.27 26.92 4.50
N TRP A 570 -6.57 26.65 4.57
CA TRP A 570 -7.59 27.44 3.87
C TRP A 570 -7.77 28.84 4.48
N LYS A 571 -7.75 28.98 5.81
CA LYS A 571 -7.74 30.25 6.54
C LYS A 571 -6.53 31.10 6.12
N GLY A 572 -5.34 30.49 6.06
CA GLY A 572 -4.12 31.12 5.55
C GLY A 572 -4.20 31.52 4.07
N TYR A 573 -4.88 30.74 3.23
CA TYR A 573 -5.08 31.09 1.81
C TYR A 573 -5.98 32.32 1.63
N TYR A 574 -7.08 32.42 2.39
CA TYR A 574 -7.97 33.58 2.36
C TYR A 574 -7.27 34.86 2.83
N LEU A 575 -6.47 34.79 3.90
CA LEU A 575 -5.63 35.89 4.39
C LEU A 575 -4.50 36.29 3.42
N TRP A 576 -3.97 35.35 2.63
CA TRP A 576 -2.92 35.62 1.65
C TRP A 576 -3.46 36.34 0.40
N GLU A 577 -4.59 35.85 -0.15
CA GLU A 577 -5.21 36.41 -1.36
C GLU A 577 -6.18 37.58 -1.08
N GLY A 578 -6.58 37.79 0.17
CA GLY A 578 -7.54 38.83 0.59
C GLY A 578 -8.97 38.52 0.18
N ILE A 579 -9.43 37.29 0.41
CA ILE A 579 -10.78 36.82 0.08
C ILE A 579 -11.64 36.93 1.34
N GLN A 580 -12.66 37.79 1.33
CA GLN A 580 -13.56 38.10 2.47
C GLN A 580 -12.89 38.71 3.73
N VAL A 581 -11.56 38.68 3.83
CA VAL A 581 -10.76 39.23 4.94
C VAL A 581 -9.62 40.10 4.38
N GLU A 582 -9.11 41.02 5.19
CA GLU A 582 -7.93 41.82 4.83
C GLU A 582 -6.65 40.97 4.66
N LYS A 583 -5.67 41.51 3.94
CA LYS A 583 -4.45 40.79 3.53
C LYS A 583 -3.37 40.72 4.61
N ASP A 584 -3.45 39.72 5.49
CA ASP A 584 -2.33 39.39 6.39
C ASP A 584 -1.43 38.27 5.83
N ARG A 585 -0.38 38.68 5.09
CA ARG A 585 0.69 37.77 4.62
C ARG A 585 1.62 37.25 5.72
N LYS A 586 1.59 37.79 6.95
CA LYS A 586 2.35 37.28 8.10
C LYS A 586 1.58 36.13 8.75
N GLN A 587 0.34 36.37 9.18
CA GLN A 587 -0.53 35.33 9.76
C GLN A 587 -0.76 34.17 8.77
N ALA A 588 -0.94 34.47 7.47
CA ALA A 588 -1.01 33.44 6.44
C ALA A 588 0.23 32.52 6.39
N ARG A 589 1.45 33.06 6.54
CA ARG A 589 2.68 32.24 6.57
C ARG A 589 2.79 31.39 7.83
N GLU A 590 2.34 31.91 8.96
CA GLU A 590 2.33 31.19 10.24
C GLU A 590 1.34 30.00 10.17
N LEU A 591 0.14 30.22 9.61
CA LEU A 591 -0.84 29.16 9.32
C LEU A 591 -0.35 28.16 8.26
N PHE A 592 0.28 28.63 7.17
CA PHE A 592 0.89 27.73 6.18
C PHE A 592 2.01 26.89 6.78
N LYS A 593 2.82 27.43 7.70
CA LYS A 593 3.90 26.67 8.35
C LYS A 593 3.32 25.52 9.18
N ASP A 594 2.37 25.82 10.07
CA ASP A 594 1.73 24.83 10.94
C ASP A 594 1.06 23.71 10.10
N ALA A 595 0.26 24.08 9.10
CA ALA A 595 -0.33 23.13 8.17
C ALA A 595 0.73 22.35 7.33
N ALA A 596 1.87 22.96 7.00
CA ALA A 596 2.97 22.32 6.27
C ALA A 596 3.75 21.31 7.12
N ASP A 597 3.93 21.60 8.41
CA ASP A 597 4.56 20.69 9.36
C ASP A 597 3.59 19.55 9.75
N LYS A 598 2.28 19.81 9.76
CA LYS A 598 1.18 18.80 9.75
C LYS A 598 0.91 18.16 8.37
N GLU A 599 1.87 18.21 7.45
CA GLU A 599 1.88 17.51 6.14
C GLU A 599 0.78 17.83 5.11
N ILE A 600 0.13 19.00 5.18
CA ILE A 600 -0.70 19.46 4.07
C ILE A 600 0.21 19.87 2.89
N ALA A 601 0.21 19.09 1.81
CA ALA A 601 1.15 19.25 0.68
C ALA A 601 1.06 20.64 0.01
N ASP A 602 -0.15 21.19 -0.12
CA ASP A 602 -0.36 22.55 -0.63
C ASP A 602 0.15 23.62 0.34
N ALA A 603 0.08 23.38 1.66
CA ALA A 603 0.67 24.26 2.65
C ALA A 603 2.21 24.23 2.58
N GLN A 604 2.81 23.05 2.38
CA GLN A 604 4.25 22.90 2.15
C GLN A 604 4.70 23.69 0.91
N LEU A 605 3.95 23.61 -0.20
CA LEU A 605 4.21 24.42 -1.38
C LEU A 605 4.04 25.93 -1.11
N ARG A 606 2.92 26.35 -0.50
CA ARG A 606 2.65 27.77 -0.22
C ARG A 606 3.65 28.37 0.76
N TYR A 607 4.04 27.64 1.80
CA TYR A 607 5.07 28.05 2.74
C TYR A 607 6.41 28.26 2.01
N ALA A 608 6.85 27.32 1.16
CA ALA A 608 8.06 27.48 0.36
C ALA A 608 7.99 28.70 -0.57
N ILE A 609 6.89 28.85 -1.34
CA ILE A 609 6.68 29.98 -2.24
C ILE A 609 6.58 31.31 -1.48
N SER A 610 6.20 31.31 -0.19
CA SER A 610 6.01 32.56 0.56
C SER A 610 7.29 33.37 0.81
N PHE A 611 8.47 32.75 0.60
CA PHE A 611 9.80 33.38 0.60
C PHE A 611 10.23 33.92 -0.78
N VAL A 612 9.48 33.61 -1.84
CA VAL A 612 9.76 34.05 -3.21
C VAL A 612 9.00 35.35 -3.49
N ASN A 613 9.69 36.37 -3.99
CA ASN A 613 9.12 37.64 -4.46
C ASN A 613 8.21 38.36 -3.44
N ASN A 614 8.49 38.25 -2.14
CA ASN A 614 7.62 38.75 -1.06
C ASN A 614 8.37 39.61 -0.03
N PRO A 615 8.82 40.84 -0.38
CA PRO A 615 9.42 41.76 0.56
C PRO A 615 8.51 42.01 1.78
N PRO A 616 9.06 42.16 3.01
CA PRO A 616 10.47 42.28 3.35
C PRO A 616 11.21 40.94 3.56
N VAL A 617 10.56 39.80 3.33
CA VAL A 617 11.18 38.48 3.57
C VAL A 617 12.22 38.19 2.49
N LYS A 618 13.48 37.93 2.90
CA LYS A 618 14.54 37.49 1.99
C LYS A 618 14.28 36.05 1.54
N PHE A 619 14.60 35.76 0.28
CA PHE A 619 14.49 34.41 -0.27
C PHE A 619 15.51 33.46 0.38
N ASP A 620 15.02 32.48 1.13
CA ASP A 620 15.82 31.38 1.66
C ASP A 620 15.75 30.17 0.71
N ARG A 621 16.90 29.84 0.13
CA ARG A 621 17.02 28.76 -0.87
C ARG A 621 16.91 27.36 -0.24
N GLU A 622 17.31 27.20 1.02
CA GLU A 622 17.33 25.91 1.70
C GLU A 622 15.94 25.56 2.23
N ILE A 623 15.25 26.53 2.86
CA ILE A 623 13.84 26.40 3.24
C ILE A 623 12.98 26.13 2.00
N PHE A 624 13.18 26.89 0.91
CA PHE A 624 12.47 26.67 -0.35
C PHE A 624 12.64 25.24 -0.88
N LEU A 625 13.90 24.77 -1.01
CA LEU A 625 14.18 23.42 -1.51
C LEU A 625 13.67 22.32 -0.55
N LYS A 626 13.78 22.53 0.77
CA LYS A 626 13.30 21.59 1.81
C LYS A 626 11.78 21.39 1.73
N TYR A 627 11.00 22.48 1.69
CA TYR A 627 9.55 22.39 1.69
C TYR A 627 8.96 22.06 0.31
N ILE A 628 9.60 22.44 -0.80
CA ILE A 628 9.22 21.90 -2.12
C ILE A 628 9.53 20.40 -2.24
N THR A 629 10.63 19.91 -1.65
CA THR A 629 10.90 18.45 -1.60
C THR A 629 9.80 17.73 -0.81
N LYS A 630 9.49 18.17 0.42
CA LYS A 630 8.35 17.65 1.20
C LYS A 630 7.04 17.66 0.39
N ALA A 631 6.71 18.77 -0.27
CA ALA A 631 5.48 18.91 -1.04
C ALA A 631 5.42 17.95 -2.25
N ALA A 632 6.53 17.75 -2.95
CA ALA A 632 6.60 16.86 -4.12
C ALA A 632 6.52 15.38 -3.72
N ASP A 633 7.17 15.01 -2.61
CA ASP A 633 7.12 13.67 -2.02
C ASP A 633 5.73 13.41 -1.38
N ASN A 634 4.98 14.47 -1.06
CA ASN A 634 3.55 14.48 -0.74
C ASN A 634 2.63 14.74 -1.96
N ASN A 635 3.07 14.34 -3.15
CA ASN A 635 2.29 14.30 -4.39
C ASN A 635 1.75 15.65 -4.93
N ASN A 636 2.29 16.80 -4.50
CA ASN A 636 1.89 18.08 -5.09
C ASN A 636 2.46 18.24 -6.52
N PRO A 637 1.61 18.39 -7.57
CA PRO A 637 2.07 18.42 -8.97
C PRO A 637 2.94 19.65 -9.30
N THR A 638 2.68 20.80 -8.67
CA THR A 638 3.45 22.02 -8.90
C THR A 638 4.82 21.95 -8.23
N ALA A 639 4.91 21.33 -7.05
CA ALA A 639 6.19 21.03 -6.41
C ALA A 639 7.02 20.03 -7.24
N GLN A 640 6.39 18.96 -7.76
CA GLN A 640 7.01 17.99 -8.65
C GLN A 640 7.54 18.65 -9.94
N PHE A 641 6.74 19.49 -10.60
CA PHE A 641 7.18 20.25 -11.78
C PHE A 641 8.40 21.15 -11.45
N ASN A 642 8.35 21.88 -10.33
CA ASN A 642 9.42 22.77 -9.91
C ASN A 642 10.73 22.02 -9.61
N LEU A 643 10.68 20.83 -9.00
CA LEU A 643 11.88 19.98 -8.82
C LEU A 643 12.39 19.42 -10.13
N GLY A 644 11.49 18.97 -11.01
CA GLY A 644 11.83 18.48 -12.34
C GLY A 644 12.61 19.51 -13.14
N ASP A 645 12.13 20.75 -13.18
CA ASP A 645 12.82 21.89 -13.78
C ASP A 645 14.17 22.21 -13.11
N VAL A 646 14.25 22.11 -11.77
CA VAL A 646 15.48 22.38 -11.01
C VAL A 646 16.58 21.36 -11.33
N TYR A 647 16.28 20.05 -11.31
CA TYR A 647 17.27 19.02 -11.60
C TYR A 647 17.62 18.94 -13.09
N LEU A 648 16.63 19.05 -13.99
CA LEU A 648 16.86 19.00 -15.44
C LEU A 648 17.80 20.11 -15.94
N HIS A 649 17.67 21.31 -15.36
CA HIS A 649 18.45 22.50 -15.78
C HIS A 649 19.57 22.91 -14.81
N GLY A 650 19.77 22.22 -13.68
CA GLY A 650 20.80 22.54 -12.69
C GLY A 650 20.58 23.87 -11.96
N LYS A 651 19.32 24.25 -11.71
CA LYS A 651 18.96 25.52 -11.07
C LYS A 651 19.20 25.46 -9.55
N LEU A 652 19.16 26.63 -8.89
CA LEU A 652 19.31 26.76 -7.43
C LEU A 652 20.55 26.04 -6.87
N ASN A 653 21.66 26.13 -7.61
CA ASN A 653 22.96 25.50 -7.36
C ASN A 653 22.85 23.99 -7.01
N LYS A 654 21.88 23.27 -7.59
CA LYS A 654 21.89 21.81 -7.63
C LYS A 654 22.63 21.36 -8.90
N LYS A 655 23.41 20.28 -8.78
CA LYS A 655 24.03 19.63 -9.95
C LYS A 655 22.92 19.20 -10.92
N ARG A 656 23.10 19.42 -12.22
CA ARG A 656 22.18 18.92 -13.25
C ARG A 656 22.09 17.40 -13.15
N ASP A 657 20.88 16.90 -13.02
CA ASP A 657 20.52 15.48 -13.05
C ASP A 657 19.31 15.35 -13.96
N GLU A 658 19.57 14.85 -15.17
CA GLU A 658 18.57 14.80 -16.22
C GLU A 658 17.56 13.66 -16.00
N GLU A 659 17.97 12.55 -15.39
CA GLU A 659 17.07 11.42 -15.14
C GLU A 659 16.20 11.66 -13.91
N LEU A 660 16.74 12.25 -12.83
CA LEU A 660 15.93 12.71 -11.70
C LEU A 660 14.99 13.85 -12.11
N GLY A 661 15.45 14.75 -12.98
CA GLY A 661 14.62 15.80 -13.59
C GLY A 661 13.43 15.22 -14.38
N LYS A 662 13.68 14.27 -15.29
CA LYS A 662 12.63 13.56 -16.04
C LYS A 662 11.64 12.83 -15.12
N LYS A 663 12.13 12.12 -14.09
CA LYS A 663 11.29 11.43 -13.10
C LYS A 663 10.30 12.38 -12.41
N TYR A 664 10.78 13.49 -11.85
CA TYR A 664 9.89 14.48 -11.21
C TYR A 664 8.91 15.14 -12.21
N LEU A 665 9.29 15.36 -13.47
CA LEU A 665 8.36 15.84 -14.50
C LEU A 665 7.28 14.80 -14.84
N ARG A 666 7.60 13.49 -14.92
CA ARG A 666 6.60 12.44 -15.17
C ARG A 666 5.54 12.40 -14.08
N LEU A 667 5.95 12.47 -12.81
CA LEU A 667 5.04 12.53 -11.67
C LEU A 667 4.08 13.73 -11.76
N ALA A 668 4.60 14.91 -12.11
CA ALA A 668 3.78 16.09 -12.32
C ALA A 668 2.80 15.92 -13.50
N ALA A 669 3.24 15.36 -14.63
CA ALA A 669 2.40 15.12 -15.80
C ALA A 669 1.33 14.03 -15.57
N LEU A 670 1.64 12.99 -14.79
CA LEU A 670 0.67 12.00 -14.31
C LEU A 670 -0.38 12.65 -13.40
N ASN A 671 0.00 13.63 -12.58
CA ASN A 671 -0.90 14.50 -11.82
C ASN A 671 -1.44 15.71 -12.65
N ASN A 672 -1.51 15.58 -13.98
CA ASN A 672 -2.12 16.53 -14.93
C ASN A 672 -1.49 17.96 -14.95
N GLN A 673 -0.24 18.14 -14.53
CA GLN A 673 0.44 19.43 -14.66
C GLN A 673 0.80 19.70 -16.13
N GLN A 674 0.01 20.57 -16.77
CA GLN A 674 0.14 20.96 -18.18
C GLN A 674 1.56 21.36 -18.60
N LYS A 675 2.29 22.12 -17.77
CA LYS A 675 3.67 22.56 -18.08
C LYS A 675 4.67 21.40 -18.07
N ALA A 676 4.43 20.38 -17.24
CA ALA A 676 5.23 19.16 -17.25
C ALA A 676 4.94 18.33 -18.51
N ILE A 677 3.65 18.19 -18.88
CA ILE A 677 3.20 17.51 -20.10
C ILE A 677 3.84 18.12 -21.36
N GLU A 678 3.82 19.45 -21.48
CA GLU A 678 4.43 20.18 -22.59
C GLU A 678 5.95 20.02 -22.65
N LEU A 679 6.63 20.11 -21.50
CA LEU A 679 8.09 19.96 -21.41
C LEU A 679 8.52 18.53 -21.75
N LEU A 680 7.81 17.51 -21.27
CA LEU A 680 8.06 16.09 -21.57
C LEU A 680 7.87 15.77 -23.05
N LYS A 681 6.80 16.27 -23.68
CA LYS A 681 6.57 16.18 -25.13
C LYS A 681 7.72 16.83 -25.91
N LYS A 682 8.20 18.00 -25.47
CA LYS A 682 9.32 18.71 -26.11
C LYS A 682 10.66 17.96 -26.03
N ILE A 683 10.88 17.14 -24.99
CA ILE A 683 12.08 16.29 -24.83
C ILE A 683 11.85 14.82 -25.27
N GLY A 684 10.77 14.54 -26.00
CA GLY A 684 10.49 13.21 -26.57
C GLY A 684 10.24 12.10 -25.54
N CYS A 685 9.83 12.45 -24.32
CA CYS A 685 9.63 11.51 -23.22
C CYS A 685 8.15 11.25 -22.94
N ASN A 686 7.75 9.98 -22.90
CA ASN A 686 6.45 9.55 -22.36
C ASN A 686 6.42 9.68 -20.82
N TYR A 687 5.22 9.77 -20.26
CA TYR A 687 4.93 9.84 -18.83
C TYR A 687 3.86 8.82 -18.43
#